data_AF-A0A814CNM2-F1
#
_entry.id   AF-A0A814CNM2-F1
#
_cell.length_a   1.000
_cell.length_b   1.000
_cell.length_c   1.000
_cell.angle_alpha   90.00
_cell.angle_beta   90.00
_cell.angle_gamma   90.00
#
_symmetry.space_group_name_H-M   'P 1'
#
loop_
_entity.id
_entity.type
_entity.pdbx_description
1 polymer ?
#
loop_
_entity_poly.entity_id
_entity_poly.type
_entity_poly.pdbx_seq_one_letter_code
_entity_poly.pdbx_strand_id
1 'polypeptide(L)'
;MDNSNQKEPLIINNFNSSLISNIAVLNASEPAVFIKSGYKSYGKYSVLRDLNLNVPTGAIYGLLGPSGCGKTTILRSVVGRVNLDSGLIKVLGKEPGEKGHGVPGVLVGYMPQEIALYNEFTINETLVYFGFLHNMKRENVNRRRDFLVEFLDLPSKTRLVKNLSGGQKRRVSMAIALLQEPKLLILDEPTVGVDPILREKIWSHLIDISKASHTTIIITTHYIEEARKADRVGLIRNGKILAENSPEYLLQTYNESSLENVFLKLCIRDQDTFVPAKASNSLHNPLYKSNINQAEQHLNDEIVQVETKTASRTSLTTRISKSFSKTFRLPKFNNFLGALFKDSILIRRNYGFLIFQFLIPVIQISLFCLCIGREPFDLKFGIVNNETIYNSSEQFGAQMYIDELNNHTFKKQYLNWSEANSLAKKGKLWGFIDLSKDFTRDTIQKYNPLKPENTSIVGSNINVHLDATNQQIALITQARIAEAYQSFLIKFIPFLPFPIDPKLLNSPIVLQEPIYGENNPQFINFMAPGIMATIIFTLTIGMTGLMFVIEKKEGLMDRSWVAGINAVEVLSAHIASKIIIMTVQITLLILISTLVFGVNMKGSIFVSALLLLLQGFCGMSFGLACSSLAKDETEVIQITIGSIFPVMLLSGILWPIEGMPDWLRFITNFSPLTHSAEAIRSVASRGWSLGVTTVWFGTITVIGWSALFNLIALLFFNIDN
;
A
#
# COMPACT_ATOMS: atom_id res chain seq x y z
N MET A 1 -92.45 -52.26 16.89
CA MET A 1 -92.84 -50.99 17.54
C MET A 1 -92.03 -49.91 16.85
N ASP A 2 -92.34 -49.60 15.60
CA ASP A 2 -93.42 -48.72 15.11
C ASP A 2 -93.21 -47.23 15.39
N ASN A 3 -93.33 -46.50 14.27
CA ASN A 3 -93.63 -45.10 14.06
C ASN A 3 -92.50 -44.08 14.25
N SER A 4 -92.00 -43.36 13.23
CA SER A 4 -92.50 -42.77 11.96
C SER A 4 -92.52 -41.24 12.02
N ASN A 5 -91.97 -40.67 10.94
CA ASN A 5 -92.37 -39.43 10.26
C ASN A 5 -91.70 -38.06 10.54
N GLN A 6 -90.90 -37.69 9.51
CA GLN A 6 -91.05 -36.51 8.64
C GLN A 6 -90.39 -35.17 9.03
N LYS A 7 -89.40 -34.74 8.24
CA LYS A 7 -89.51 -33.68 7.21
C LYS A 7 -88.15 -33.40 6.52
N GLU A 8 -88.10 -33.48 5.20
CA GLU A 8 -87.11 -32.85 4.30
C GLU A 8 -87.43 -31.35 4.09
N PRO A 9 -86.66 -30.57 3.29
CA PRO A 9 -85.21 -30.36 3.20
C PRO A 9 -84.87 -28.85 3.36
N LEU A 10 -83.59 -28.44 3.41
CA LEU A 10 -83.14 -27.10 2.95
C LEU A 10 -81.61 -27.00 2.89
N ILE A 11 -81.15 -26.60 1.71
CA ILE A 11 -79.77 -26.36 1.29
C ILE A 11 -79.20 -25.15 2.05
N ILE A 12 -78.01 -25.29 2.65
CA ILE A 12 -77.12 -24.15 2.90
C ILE A 12 -75.69 -24.55 2.50
N ASN A 13 -75.27 -24.00 1.36
CA ASN A 13 -73.88 -23.88 0.94
C ASN A 13 -73.07 -23.13 2.00
N ASN A 14 -71.91 -23.67 2.40
CA ASN A 14 -70.67 -22.93 2.63
C ASN A 14 -69.56 -23.89 3.09
N PHE A 15 -68.87 -24.50 2.13
CA PHE A 15 -67.56 -25.08 2.38
C PHE A 15 -66.54 -23.93 2.48
N ASN A 16 -65.91 -23.82 3.65
CA ASN A 16 -64.87 -22.83 3.98
C ASN A 16 -63.69 -22.88 2.99
N SER A 17 -63.59 -21.88 2.12
CA SER A 17 -62.45 -21.62 1.23
C SER A 17 -61.20 -21.12 1.98
N SER A 18 -61.30 -20.83 3.28
CA SER A 18 -60.22 -20.28 4.13
C SER A 18 -59.27 -21.33 4.73
N LEU A 19 -59.64 -22.62 4.72
CA LEU A 19 -58.80 -23.70 5.25
C LEU A 19 -57.84 -24.27 4.20
N ILE A 20 -58.18 -24.20 2.91
CA ILE A 20 -57.32 -24.64 1.81
C ILE A 20 -56.25 -23.59 1.49
N SER A 21 -56.50 -22.30 1.74
CA SER A 21 -55.50 -21.23 1.55
C SER A 21 -54.37 -21.28 2.59
N ASN A 22 -54.63 -21.78 3.81
CA ASN A 22 -53.61 -21.82 4.86
C ASN A 22 -52.69 -23.05 4.77
N ILE A 23 -53.12 -24.13 4.13
CA ILE A 23 -52.27 -25.31 3.91
C ILE A 23 -51.35 -25.11 2.69
N ALA A 24 -51.76 -24.32 1.69
CA ALA A 24 -50.93 -23.98 0.54
C ALA A 24 -49.77 -23.01 0.86
N VAL A 25 -49.89 -22.22 1.95
CA VAL A 25 -48.86 -21.23 2.36
C VAL A 25 -47.76 -21.86 3.24
N LEU A 26 -48.00 -23.04 3.83
CA LEU A 26 -47.03 -23.71 4.71
C LEU A 26 -45.96 -24.56 3.98
N ASN A 27 -46.07 -24.73 2.66
CA ASN A 27 -45.10 -25.48 1.84
C ASN A 27 -44.24 -24.60 0.91
N ALA A 28 -44.30 -23.27 1.03
CA ALA A 28 -43.38 -22.40 0.30
C ALA A 28 -42.00 -22.47 0.96
N SER A 29 -41.10 -23.28 0.39
CA SER A 29 -39.69 -23.31 0.76
C SER A 29 -39.15 -21.88 0.85
N GLU A 30 -38.47 -21.53 1.95
CA GLU A 30 -37.88 -20.20 2.09
C GLU A 30 -37.00 -19.88 0.88
N PRO A 31 -37.09 -18.66 0.33
CA PRO A 31 -36.30 -18.27 -0.82
C PRO A 31 -34.81 -18.22 -0.48
N ALA A 32 -33.97 -18.63 -1.43
CA ALA A 32 -32.53 -18.62 -1.26
C ALA A 32 -31.97 -17.19 -1.21
N VAL A 33 -32.59 -16.24 -1.92
CA VAL A 33 -32.28 -14.81 -1.79
C VAL A 33 -33.57 -14.01 -1.74
N PHE A 34 -33.71 -13.20 -0.70
CA PHE A 34 -34.84 -12.32 -0.49
C PHE A 34 -34.36 -10.90 -0.19
N ILE A 35 -34.75 -9.95 -1.01
CA ILE A 35 -34.52 -8.52 -0.78
C ILE A 35 -35.87 -7.82 -0.74
N LYS A 36 -36.09 -7.02 0.30
CA LYS A 36 -37.30 -6.19 0.45
C LYS A 36 -36.93 -4.73 0.62
N SER A 37 -37.45 -3.88 -0.26
CA SER A 37 -37.23 -2.44 -0.30
C SER A 37 -35.77 -2.04 -0.11
N GLY A 38 -34.88 -2.71 -0.84
CA GLY A 38 -33.44 -2.45 -0.79
C GLY A 38 -33.07 -1.14 -1.47
N TYR A 39 -32.33 -0.28 -0.77
CA TYR A 39 -31.75 0.93 -1.35
C TYR A 39 -30.24 0.94 -1.23
N LYS A 40 -29.56 1.41 -2.27
CA LYS A 40 -28.11 1.63 -2.26
C LYS A 40 -27.73 2.85 -3.07
N SER A 41 -26.89 3.69 -2.49
CA SER A 41 -26.31 4.88 -3.11
C SER A 41 -24.81 4.93 -2.89
N TYR A 42 -24.07 5.38 -3.91
CA TYR A 42 -22.65 5.71 -3.79
C TYR A 42 -22.51 7.23 -3.92
N GLY A 43 -22.12 7.89 -2.83
CA GLY A 43 -22.13 9.35 -2.75
C GLY A 43 -23.52 9.92 -3.01
N LYS A 44 -23.65 10.76 -4.05
CA LYS A 44 -24.93 11.37 -4.45
C LYS A 44 -25.74 10.51 -5.43
N TYR A 45 -25.16 9.44 -5.97
CA TYR A 45 -25.79 8.64 -7.02
C TYR A 45 -26.48 7.41 -6.42
N SER A 46 -27.81 7.37 -6.51
CA SER A 46 -28.61 6.20 -6.11
C SER A 46 -28.60 5.13 -7.20
N VAL A 47 -27.99 3.99 -6.90
CA VAL A 47 -27.84 2.84 -7.80
C VAL A 47 -29.01 1.87 -7.69
N LEU A 48 -29.50 1.59 -6.47
CA LEU A 48 -30.64 0.70 -6.21
C LEU A 48 -31.75 1.50 -5.51
N ARG A 49 -32.99 1.35 -5.99
CA ARG A 49 -34.16 2.10 -5.53
C ARG A 49 -35.32 1.15 -5.31
N ASP A 50 -35.75 0.95 -4.06
CA ASP A 50 -36.86 0.05 -3.72
C ASP A 50 -36.74 -1.34 -4.38
N LEU A 51 -35.55 -1.93 -4.27
CA LEU A 51 -35.28 -3.24 -4.85
C LEU A 51 -36.05 -4.31 -4.07
N ASN A 52 -36.96 -5.00 -4.76
CA ASN A 52 -37.64 -6.19 -4.27
C ASN A 52 -37.23 -7.35 -5.17
N LEU A 53 -36.62 -8.39 -4.60
CA LEU A 53 -36.08 -9.54 -5.34
C LEU A 53 -36.40 -10.82 -4.58
N ASN A 54 -36.91 -11.85 -5.27
CA ASN A 54 -37.26 -13.12 -4.65
C ASN A 54 -36.79 -14.34 -5.47
N VAL A 55 -35.59 -14.83 -5.14
CA VAL A 55 -34.98 -15.99 -5.79
C VAL A 55 -35.38 -17.28 -5.08
N PRO A 56 -36.14 -18.19 -5.74
CA PRO A 56 -36.52 -19.47 -5.16
C PRO A 56 -35.32 -20.38 -4.95
N THR A 57 -35.39 -21.25 -3.94
CA THR A 57 -34.34 -22.24 -3.67
C THR A 57 -34.33 -23.33 -4.74
N GLY A 58 -33.13 -23.70 -5.22
CA GLY A 58 -32.95 -24.77 -6.21
C GLY A 58 -33.36 -24.40 -7.63
N ALA A 59 -33.53 -23.11 -7.91
CA ALA A 59 -33.90 -22.58 -9.22
C ALA A 59 -32.74 -21.79 -9.86
N ILE A 60 -32.77 -21.70 -11.19
CA ILE A 60 -31.93 -20.80 -11.98
C ILE A 60 -32.66 -19.48 -12.16
N TYR A 61 -32.03 -18.40 -11.72
CA TYR A 61 -32.52 -17.03 -11.80
C TYR A 61 -31.67 -16.19 -12.75
N GLY A 62 -32.26 -15.78 -13.88
CA GLY A 62 -31.63 -14.89 -14.85
C GLY A 62 -31.85 -13.42 -14.49
N LEU A 63 -30.79 -12.68 -14.19
CA LEU A 63 -30.84 -11.24 -13.93
C LEU A 63 -30.39 -10.46 -15.17
N LEU A 64 -31.35 -9.83 -15.86
CA LEU A 64 -31.13 -9.12 -17.12
C LEU A 64 -31.33 -7.62 -16.97
N GLY A 65 -30.53 -6.82 -17.67
CA GLY A 65 -30.72 -5.38 -17.77
C GLY A 65 -29.54 -4.67 -18.44
N PRO A 66 -29.67 -3.38 -18.79
CA PRO A 66 -28.60 -2.64 -19.43
C PRO A 66 -27.39 -2.46 -18.51
N SER A 67 -26.25 -2.08 -19.08
CA SER A 67 -25.06 -1.71 -18.30
C SER A 67 -25.38 -0.56 -17.34
N GLY A 68 -24.86 -0.63 -16.11
CA GLY A 68 -25.07 0.41 -15.10
C GLY A 68 -26.41 0.37 -14.35
N CYS A 69 -27.32 -0.59 -14.60
CA CYS A 69 -28.60 -0.65 -13.89
C CYS A 69 -28.54 -1.20 -12.45
N GLY A 70 -27.35 -1.61 -11.98
CA GLY A 70 -27.11 -2.07 -10.61
C GLY A 70 -26.95 -3.58 -10.43
N LYS A 71 -26.90 -4.40 -11.49
CA LYS A 71 -26.73 -5.88 -11.41
C LYS A 71 -25.58 -6.30 -10.51
N THR A 72 -24.37 -5.83 -10.79
CA THR A 72 -23.17 -6.16 -10.01
C THR A 72 -23.30 -5.69 -8.55
N THR A 73 -23.97 -4.56 -8.29
CA THR A 73 -24.25 -4.08 -6.93
C THR A 73 -25.20 -5.02 -6.18
N ILE A 74 -26.20 -5.58 -6.85
CA ILE A 74 -27.10 -6.60 -6.28
C ILE A 74 -26.30 -7.85 -5.94
N LEU A 75 -25.53 -8.38 -6.89
CA LEU A 75 -24.73 -9.58 -6.68
C LEU A 75 -23.75 -9.40 -5.51
N ARG A 76 -23.04 -8.25 -5.45
CA ARG A 76 -22.14 -7.88 -4.34
C ARG A 76 -22.88 -7.76 -3.00
N SER A 77 -24.13 -7.31 -3.00
CA SER A 77 -24.95 -7.24 -1.78
C SER A 77 -25.34 -8.64 -1.29
N VAL A 78 -25.71 -9.53 -2.21
CA VAL A 78 -26.07 -10.93 -1.92
C VAL A 78 -24.88 -11.70 -1.33
N VAL A 79 -23.67 -11.53 -1.86
CA VAL A 79 -22.47 -12.16 -1.28
C VAL A 79 -21.98 -11.49 0.01
N GLY A 80 -22.64 -10.42 0.47
CA GLY A 80 -22.28 -9.69 1.69
C GLY A 80 -21.04 -8.81 1.55
N ARG A 81 -20.68 -8.42 0.33
CA ARG A 81 -19.56 -7.50 0.04
C ARG A 81 -19.99 -6.04 0.15
N VAL A 82 -21.23 -5.72 -0.21
CA VAL A 82 -21.81 -4.37 -0.12
C VAL A 82 -23.02 -4.42 0.81
N ASN A 83 -23.06 -3.57 1.83
CA ASN A 83 -24.27 -3.44 2.66
C ASN A 83 -25.26 -2.49 1.97
N LEU A 84 -26.55 -2.83 2.01
CA LEU A 84 -27.63 -1.91 1.63
C LEU A 84 -27.69 -0.75 2.61
N ASP A 85 -28.08 0.44 2.13
CA ASP A 85 -28.25 1.62 2.98
C ASP A 85 -29.56 1.55 3.78
N SER A 86 -30.58 0.92 3.21
CA SER A 86 -31.84 0.55 3.87
C SER A 86 -32.49 -0.66 3.18
N GLY A 87 -33.49 -1.25 3.84
CA GLY A 87 -34.16 -2.47 3.40
C GLY A 87 -33.67 -3.72 4.14
N LEU A 88 -34.23 -4.87 3.76
CA LEU A 88 -33.88 -6.18 4.33
C LEU A 88 -33.28 -7.05 3.23
N ILE A 89 -32.16 -7.72 3.54
CA ILE A 89 -31.56 -8.74 2.67
C ILE A 89 -31.33 -10.03 3.46
N LYS A 90 -31.94 -11.12 3.00
CA LYS A 90 -31.72 -12.46 3.52
C LYS A 90 -31.19 -13.35 2.41
N VAL A 91 -30.15 -14.11 2.72
CA VAL A 91 -29.54 -15.11 1.84
C VAL A 91 -29.50 -16.41 2.61
N LEU A 92 -30.06 -17.48 2.05
CA LEU A 92 -30.20 -18.78 2.72
C LEU A 92 -30.78 -18.67 4.15
N GLY A 93 -31.78 -17.79 4.32
CA GLY A 93 -32.51 -17.57 5.58
C GLY A 93 -31.93 -16.51 6.53
N LYS A 94 -30.68 -16.06 6.34
CA LYS A 94 -29.99 -15.12 7.26
C LYS A 94 -29.40 -13.90 6.56
N GLU A 95 -29.05 -12.84 7.30
CA GLU A 95 -28.37 -11.71 6.67
C GLU A 95 -26.91 -12.07 6.29
N PRO A 96 -26.44 -11.65 5.10
CA PRO A 96 -25.04 -11.79 4.73
C PRO A 96 -24.11 -11.11 5.75
N GLY A 97 -23.05 -11.80 6.15
CA GLY A 97 -22.07 -11.32 7.12
C GLY A 97 -22.40 -11.60 8.59
N GLU A 98 -23.56 -12.21 8.91
CA GLU A 98 -23.83 -12.74 10.24
C GLU A 98 -22.76 -13.75 10.72
N LYS A 99 -22.51 -13.82 12.04
CA LYS A 99 -21.50 -14.73 12.60
C LYS A 99 -21.93 -16.19 12.37
N GLY A 100 -21.04 -16.98 11.77
CA GLY A 100 -21.29 -18.41 11.52
C GLY A 100 -22.26 -18.70 10.37
N HIS A 101 -22.74 -17.70 9.62
CA HIS A 101 -23.67 -17.91 8.51
C HIS A 101 -23.02 -18.67 7.34
N GLY A 102 -21.78 -18.33 6.97
CA GLY A 102 -21.10 -18.93 5.82
C GLY A 102 -21.30 -18.18 4.49
N VAL A 103 -21.93 -17.01 4.54
CA VAL A 103 -21.99 -16.02 3.45
C VAL A 103 -21.46 -14.67 3.95
N PRO A 104 -20.34 -14.14 3.40
CA PRO A 104 -19.43 -14.80 2.46
C PRO A 104 -18.77 -16.04 3.08
N GLY A 105 -18.35 -17.00 2.24
CA GLY A 105 -17.73 -18.24 2.67
C GLY A 105 -18.13 -19.48 1.85
N VAL A 106 -18.13 -20.63 2.52
CA VAL A 106 -18.27 -21.96 1.90
C VAL A 106 -19.61 -22.25 1.26
N LEU A 107 -20.65 -21.45 1.56
CA LEU A 107 -21.99 -21.69 1.02
C LEU A 107 -22.20 -21.08 -0.37
N VAL A 108 -21.32 -20.16 -0.80
CA VAL A 108 -21.50 -19.39 -2.02
C VAL A 108 -20.33 -19.54 -2.98
N GLY A 109 -20.60 -20.00 -4.19
CA GLY A 109 -19.66 -19.90 -5.32
C GLY A 109 -19.89 -18.60 -6.06
N TYR A 110 -18.84 -17.82 -6.30
CA TYR A 110 -18.94 -16.54 -7.00
C TYR A 110 -17.93 -16.43 -8.14
N MET A 111 -18.45 -16.13 -9.32
CA MET A 111 -17.68 -15.77 -10.50
C MET A 111 -17.94 -14.28 -10.81
N PRO A 112 -16.96 -13.39 -10.56
CA PRO A 112 -17.09 -11.98 -10.87
C PRO A 112 -17.05 -11.69 -12.38
N GLN A 113 -17.47 -10.47 -12.75
CA GLN A 113 -17.36 -9.97 -14.13
C GLN A 113 -15.89 -9.81 -14.54
N GLU A 114 -15.02 -9.40 -13.63
CA GLU A 114 -13.58 -9.42 -13.84
C GLU A 114 -13.05 -10.86 -13.74
N ILE A 115 -11.94 -11.17 -14.41
CA ILE A 115 -11.38 -12.53 -14.39
C ILE A 115 -10.95 -12.92 -12.96
N ALA A 116 -10.35 -11.99 -12.22
CA ALA A 116 -9.88 -12.16 -10.84
C ALA A 116 -9.09 -13.47 -10.64
N LEU A 117 -7.98 -13.63 -11.38
CA LEU A 117 -7.06 -14.77 -11.29
C LEU A 117 -5.61 -14.30 -11.17
N TYR A 118 -4.83 -14.94 -10.29
CA TYR A 118 -3.40 -14.68 -10.17
C TYR A 118 -2.66 -15.16 -11.43
N ASN A 119 -2.03 -14.24 -12.14
CA ASN A 119 -1.34 -14.51 -13.41
C ASN A 119 -0.15 -15.47 -13.25
N GLU A 120 0.50 -15.44 -12.10
CA GLU A 120 1.65 -16.27 -11.76
C GLU A 120 1.27 -17.70 -11.43
N PHE A 121 -0.01 -18.02 -11.19
CA PHE A 121 -0.44 -19.35 -10.77
C PHE A 121 -0.60 -20.29 -11.97
N THR A 122 -0.53 -21.60 -11.72
CA THR A 122 -1.06 -22.61 -12.65
C THR A 122 -2.55 -22.85 -12.39
N ILE A 123 -3.24 -23.48 -13.35
CA ILE A 123 -4.63 -23.91 -13.17
C ILE A 123 -4.75 -24.80 -11.92
N ASN A 124 -3.82 -25.75 -11.73
CA ASN A 124 -3.79 -26.61 -10.56
C ASN A 124 -3.63 -25.84 -9.25
N GLU A 125 -2.65 -24.93 -9.15
CA GLU A 125 -2.44 -24.14 -7.93
C GLU A 125 -3.60 -23.22 -7.63
N THR A 126 -4.24 -22.67 -8.66
CA THR A 126 -5.44 -21.84 -8.52
C THR A 126 -6.56 -22.63 -7.86
N LEU A 127 -6.88 -23.81 -8.37
CA LEU A 127 -7.94 -24.65 -7.81
C LEU A 127 -7.57 -25.19 -6.41
N VAL A 128 -6.28 -25.48 -6.17
CA VAL A 128 -5.80 -25.87 -4.83
C VAL A 128 -5.92 -24.71 -3.83
N TYR A 129 -5.54 -23.50 -4.22
CA TYR A 129 -5.64 -22.31 -3.37
C TYR A 129 -7.09 -22.01 -2.98
N PHE A 130 -8.01 -21.94 -3.95
CA PHE A 130 -9.42 -21.69 -3.64
C PHE A 130 -10.06 -22.87 -2.90
N GLY A 131 -9.71 -24.11 -3.22
CA GLY A 131 -10.15 -25.27 -2.45
C GLY A 131 -9.72 -25.20 -0.98
N PHE A 132 -8.52 -24.67 -0.72
CA PHE A 132 -8.04 -24.45 0.63
C PHE A 132 -8.80 -23.34 1.37
N LEU A 133 -9.08 -22.21 0.72
CA LEU A 133 -9.93 -21.13 1.29
C LEU A 133 -11.34 -21.65 1.64
N HIS A 134 -11.88 -22.53 0.82
CA HIS A 134 -13.18 -23.17 1.05
C HIS A 134 -13.13 -24.34 2.04
N ASN A 135 -12.00 -24.58 2.72
CA ASN A 135 -11.79 -25.67 3.68
C ASN A 135 -12.09 -27.08 3.11
N MET A 136 -11.81 -27.29 1.83
CA MET A 136 -11.98 -28.60 1.18
C MET A 136 -10.79 -29.53 1.49
N LYS A 137 -11.08 -30.83 1.66
CA LYS A 137 -10.03 -31.86 1.73
C LYS A 137 -9.30 -31.96 0.40
N ARG A 138 -7.99 -32.20 0.44
CA ARG A 138 -7.12 -32.27 -0.75
C ARG A 138 -7.57 -33.31 -1.78
N GLU A 139 -8.10 -34.45 -1.33
CA GLU A 139 -8.68 -35.49 -2.18
C GLU A 139 -9.89 -34.98 -2.97
N ASN A 140 -10.80 -34.28 -2.29
CA ASN A 140 -11.99 -33.68 -2.92
C ASN A 140 -11.58 -32.61 -3.93
N VAL A 141 -10.59 -31.77 -3.60
CA VAL A 141 -10.05 -30.76 -4.52
C VAL A 141 -9.48 -31.43 -5.77
N ASN A 142 -8.69 -32.51 -5.63
CA ASN A 142 -8.14 -33.24 -6.77
C ASN A 142 -9.24 -33.85 -7.64
N ARG A 143 -10.23 -34.53 -7.02
CA ARG A 143 -11.37 -35.12 -7.73
C ARG A 143 -12.16 -34.08 -8.51
N ARG A 144 -12.50 -32.96 -7.86
CA ARG A 144 -13.24 -31.85 -8.48
C ARG A 144 -12.41 -31.16 -9.57
N ARG A 145 -11.11 -30.96 -9.35
CA ARG A 145 -10.20 -30.41 -10.35
C ARG A 145 -10.23 -31.24 -11.62
N ASP A 146 -10.05 -32.56 -11.51
CA ASP A 146 -9.95 -33.43 -12.69
C ASP A 146 -11.27 -33.44 -13.48
N PHE A 147 -12.41 -33.50 -12.77
CA PHE A 147 -13.73 -33.31 -13.39
C PHE A 147 -13.87 -31.95 -14.09
N LEU A 148 -13.52 -30.84 -13.43
CA LEU A 148 -13.70 -29.49 -13.97
C LEU A 148 -12.79 -29.19 -15.16
N VAL A 149 -11.57 -29.74 -15.16
CA VAL A 149 -10.62 -29.61 -16.27
C VAL A 149 -11.17 -30.27 -17.53
N GLU A 150 -11.73 -31.47 -17.41
CA GLU A 150 -12.37 -32.19 -18.52
C GLU A 150 -13.71 -31.54 -18.94
N PHE A 151 -14.53 -31.18 -17.95
CA PHE A 151 -15.85 -30.61 -18.19
C PHE A 151 -15.78 -29.29 -18.97
N LEU A 152 -14.90 -28.38 -18.55
CA LEU A 152 -14.75 -27.03 -19.11
C LEU A 152 -13.69 -26.94 -20.22
N ASP A 153 -13.17 -28.08 -20.70
CA ASP A 153 -12.12 -28.13 -21.73
C ASP A 153 -10.96 -27.16 -21.41
N LEU A 154 -10.39 -27.33 -20.21
CA LEU A 154 -9.25 -26.54 -19.76
C LEU A 154 -7.95 -27.13 -20.31
N PRO A 155 -6.96 -26.29 -20.66
CA PRO A 155 -5.66 -26.80 -21.06
C PRO A 155 -4.95 -27.49 -19.88
N SER A 156 -3.77 -28.06 -20.15
CA SER A 156 -2.99 -28.78 -19.14
C SER A 156 -2.96 -28.05 -17.78
N LYS A 157 -3.21 -28.81 -16.70
CA LYS A 157 -3.29 -28.33 -15.32
C LYS A 157 -2.04 -27.59 -14.83
N THR A 158 -0.89 -27.82 -15.46
CA THR A 158 0.40 -27.16 -15.16
C THR A 158 0.64 -25.88 -15.95
N ARG A 159 -0.27 -25.50 -16.87
CA ARG A 159 -0.17 -24.27 -17.64
C ARG A 159 -0.41 -23.06 -16.74
N LEU A 160 0.40 -22.02 -16.92
CA LEU A 160 0.30 -20.74 -16.20
C LEU A 160 -0.90 -19.94 -16.68
N VAL A 161 -1.59 -19.27 -15.75
CA VAL A 161 -2.75 -18.41 -16.01
C VAL A 161 -2.39 -17.28 -16.97
N LYS A 162 -1.22 -16.66 -16.84
CA LYS A 162 -0.77 -15.59 -17.77
C LYS A 162 -0.71 -16.02 -19.24
N ASN A 163 -0.54 -17.32 -19.53
CA ASN A 163 -0.41 -17.88 -20.89
C ASN A 163 -1.74 -18.44 -21.43
N LEU A 164 -2.87 -18.13 -20.77
CA LEU A 164 -4.22 -18.52 -21.18
C LEU A 164 -4.88 -17.42 -22.00
N SER A 165 -5.69 -17.81 -22.99
CA SER A 165 -6.57 -16.86 -23.69
C SER A 165 -7.64 -16.30 -22.75
N GLY A 166 -8.26 -15.17 -23.11
CA GLY A 166 -9.35 -14.57 -22.30
C GLY A 166 -10.49 -15.55 -22.02
N GLY A 167 -10.92 -16.32 -23.02
CA GLY A 167 -11.93 -17.37 -22.86
C GLY A 167 -11.46 -18.50 -21.93
N GLN A 168 -10.21 -18.96 -22.04
CA GLN A 168 -9.67 -19.97 -21.12
C GLN A 168 -9.60 -19.46 -19.68
N LYS A 169 -9.18 -18.20 -19.46
CA LYS A 169 -9.20 -17.57 -18.13
C LYS A 169 -10.62 -17.49 -17.57
N ARG A 170 -11.62 -17.17 -18.41
CA ARG A 170 -13.04 -17.17 -18.03
C ARG A 170 -13.48 -18.53 -17.53
N ARG A 171 -13.13 -19.60 -18.25
CA ARG A 171 -13.44 -20.97 -17.86
C ARG A 171 -12.74 -21.40 -16.57
N VAL A 172 -11.49 -21.01 -16.35
CA VAL A 172 -10.81 -21.23 -15.05
C VAL A 172 -11.52 -20.48 -13.92
N SER A 173 -11.97 -19.25 -14.16
CA SER A 173 -12.76 -18.49 -13.20
C SER A 173 -14.08 -19.19 -12.85
N MET A 174 -14.76 -19.78 -13.84
CA MET A 174 -15.96 -20.60 -13.63
C MET A 174 -15.67 -21.87 -12.83
N ALA A 175 -14.55 -22.55 -13.13
CA ALA A 175 -14.13 -23.75 -12.41
C ALA A 175 -14.00 -23.51 -10.90
N ILE A 176 -13.44 -22.35 -10.50
CA ILE A 176 -13.31 -21.98 -9.10
C ILE A 176 -14.69 -21.81 -8.43
N ALA A 177 -15.64 -21.15 -9.10
CA ALA A 177 -16.99 -20.96 -8.55
C ALA A 177 -17.74 -22.29 -8.37
N LEU A 178 -17.49 -23.26 -9.25
CA LEU A 178 -18.06 -24.61 -9.20
C LEU A 178 -17.30 -25.57 -8.28
N LEU A 179 -16.11 -25.20 -7.78
CA LEU A 179 -15.19 -26.11 -7.12
C LEU A 179 -15.80 -26.75 -5.86
N GLN A 180 -16.43 -25.93 -5.01
CA GLN A 180 -16.90 -26.32 -3.68
C GLN A 180 -18.34 -26.87 -3.64
N GLU A 181 -19.00 -27.06 -4.78
CA GLU A 181 -20.42 -27.52 -4.85
C GLU A 181 -21.35 -26.67 -3.95
N PRO A 182 -21.44 -25.35 -4.19
CA PRO A 182 -22.12 -24.43 -3.28
C PRO A 182 -23.64 -24.60 -3.28
N LYS A 183 -24.29 -24.14 -2.20
CA LYS A 183 -25.77 -24.04 -2.13
C LYS A 183 -26.31 -22.88 -2.97
N LEU A 184 -25.53 -21.81 -3.08
CA LEU A 184 -25.82 -20.65 -3.91
C LEU A 184 -24.65 -20.39 -4.86
N LEU A 185 -24.90 -20.42 -6.16
CA LEU A 185 -23.92 -20.15 -7.20
C LEU A 185 -24.28 -18.84 -7.89
N ILE A 186 -23.36 -17.90 -7.94
CA ILE A 186 -23.54 -16.60 -8.59
C ILE A 186 -22.53 -16.48 -9.72
N LEU A 187 -23.04 -16.32 -10.94
CA LEU A 187 -22.26 -16.25 -12.16
C LEU A 187 -22.53 -14.93 -12.87
N ASP A 188 -21.54 -14.03 -12.84
CA ASP A 188 -21.63 -12.77 -13.57
C ASP A 188 -21.10 -12.98 -15.00
N GLU A 189 -21.97 -13.00 -16.01
CA GLU A 189 -21.61 -13.18 -17.44
C GLU A 189 -20.69 -14.39 -17.74
N PRO A 190 -21.07 -15.64 -17.37
CA PRO A 190 -20.15 -16.78 -17.42
C PRO A 190 -19.81 -17.27 -18.85
N THR A 191 -20.70 -17.03 -19.82
CA THR A 191 -20.66 -17.61 -21.18
C THR A 191 -20.06 -16.67 -22.24
N VAL A 192 -19.66 -15.46 -21.85
CA VAL A 192 -19.07 -14.47 -22.76
C VAL A 192 -17.75 -15.00 -23.33
N GLY A 193 -17.65 -15.07 -24.65
CA GLY A 193 -16.46 -15.58 -25.36
C GLY A 193 -16.29 -17.10 -25.28
N VAL A 194 -17.32 -17.84 -24.88
CA VAL A 194 -17.37 -19.31 -24.93
C VAL A 194 -18.08 -19.76 -26.21
N ASP A 195 -17.56 -20.81 -26.84
CA ASP A 195 -18.13 -21.41 -28.04
C ASP A 195 -19.55 -21.96 -27.78
N PRO A 196 -20.42 -22.02 -28.81
CA PRO A 196 -21.81 -22.43 -28.62
C PRO A 196 -21.99 -23.86 -28.06
N ILE A 197 -21.11 -24.80 -28.41
CA ILE A 197 -21.23 -26.20 -27.99
C ILE A 197 -20.92 -26.32 -26.50
N LEU A 198 -19.81 -25.74 -26.05
CA LEU A 198 -19.43 -25.74 -24.65
C LEU A 198 -20.40 -24.93 -23.80
N ARG A 199 -20.96 -23.85 -24.35
CA ARG A 199 -22.03 -23.08 -23.70
C ARG A 199 -23.26 -23.95 -23.43
N GLU A 200 -23.69 -24.76 -24.41
CA GLU A 200 -24.81 -25.69 -24.21
C GLU A 200 -24.49 -26.70 -23.12
N LYS A 201 -23.30 -27.30 -23.16
CA LYS A 201 -22.82 -28.25 -22.15
C LYS A 201 -22.79 -27.63 -20.74
N ILE A 202 -22.37 -26.36 -20.64
CA ILE A 202 -22.39 -25.60 -19.39
C ILE A 202 -23.82 -25.43 -18.89
N TRP A 203 -24.73 -24.96 -19.74
CA TRP A 203 -26.14 -24.76 -19.38
C TRP A 203 -26.82 -26.05 -18.92
N SER A 204 -26.63 -27.16 -19.64
CA SER A 204 -27.16 -28.46 -19.23
C SER A 204 -26.66 -28.85 -17.83
N HIS A 205 -25.36 -28.66 -17.56
CA HIS A 205 -24.83 -28.94 -16.23
C HIS A 205 -25.40 -28.03 -15.13
N LEU A 206 -25.62 -26.73 -15.42
CA LEU A 206 -26.25 -25.82 -14.47
C LEU A 206 -27.68 -26.25 -14.13
N ILE A 207 -28.44 -26.69 -15.15
CA ILE A 207 -29.80 -27.25 -14.96
C ILE A 207 -29.74 -28.52 -14.11
N ASP A 208 -28.80 -29.41 -14.39
CA ASP A 208 -28.64 -30.67 -13.66
C ASP A 208 -28.31 -30.44 -12.19
N ILE A 209 -27.35 -29.57 -11.85
CA ILE A 209 -27.01 -29.29 -10.45
C ILE A 209 -28.11 -28.53 -9.71
N SER A 210 -28.89 -27.70 -10.43
CA SER A 210 -30.05 -27.01 -9.86
C SER A 210 -31.12 -28.02 -9.44
N LYS A 211 -31.42 -29.00 -10.30
CA LYS A 211 -32.46 -30.01 -10.06
C LYS A 211 -32.01 -31.13 -9.12
N ALA A 212 -30.80 -31.67 -9.30
CA ALA A 212 -30.32 -32.83 -8.56
C ALA A 212 -29.75 -32.47 -7.18
N SER A 213 -29.00 -31.36 -7.08
CA SER A 213 -28.32 -30.95 -5.86
C SER A 213 -29.04 -29.83 -5.11
N HIS A 214 -30.18 -29.36 -5.64
CA HIS A 214 -30.91 -28.19 -5.13
C HIS A 214 -30.04 -26.93 -4.98
N THR A 215 -29.02 -26.78 -5.83
CA THR A 215 -28.20 -25.57 -5.88
C THR A 215 -29.02 -24.44 -6.48
N THR A 216 -29.07 -23.29 -5.82
CA THR A 216 -29.68 -22.07 -6.39
C THR A 216 -28.66 -21.36 -7.25
N ILE A 217 -29.03 -20.94 -8.46
CA ILE A 217 -28.10 -20.30 -9.39
C ILE A 217 -28.62 -18.92 -9.75
N ILE A 218 -27.81 -17.88 -9.59
CA ILE A 218 -28.08 -16.53 -10.11
C ILE A 218 -27.10 -16.28 -11.25
N ILE A 219 -27.61 -16.01 -12.44
CA ILE A 219 -26.80 -15.75 -13.62
C ILE A 219 -27.16 -14.39 -14.21
N THR A 220 -26.15 -13.57 -14.49
CA THR A 220 -26.30 -12.41 -15.38
C THR A 220 -25.80 -12.81 -16.76
N THR A 221 -26.49 -12.35 -17.79
CA THR A 221 -26.06 -12.59 -19.17
C THR A 221 -26.47 -11.40 -20.03
N HIS A 222 -25.65 -11.12 -21.04
CA HIS A 222 -25.98 -10.19 -22.10
C HIS A 222 -26.74 -10.87 -23.24
N TYR A 223 -26.74 -12.20 -23.29
CA TYR A 223 -27.48 -12.97 -24.28
C TYR A 223 -28.86 -13.30 -23.72
N ILE A 224 -29.88 -12.54 -24.09
CA ILE A 224 -31.22 -12.68 -23.53
C ILE A 224 -31.82 -14.08 -23.83
N GLU A 225 -31.44 -14.70 -24.95
CA GLU A 225 -31.82 -16.09 -25.27
C GLU A 225 -31.31 -17.11 -24.24
N GLU A 226 -30.19 -16.86 -23.56
CA GLU A 226 -29.71 -17.76 -22.50
C GLU A 226 -30.63 -17.71 -21.27
N ALA A 227 -31.17 -16.54 -20.96
CA ALA A 227 -32.08 -16.38 -19.83
C ALA A 227 -33.44 -17.06 -20.07
N ARG A 228 -33.79 -17.42 -21.30
CA ARG A 228 -34.98 -18.23 -21.60
C ARG A 228 -34.92 -19.63 -20.96
N LYS A 229 -33.72 -20.15 -20.69
CA LYS A 229 -33.52 -21.45 -20.02
C LYS A 229 -33.60 -21.37 -18.50
N ALA A 230 -33.71 -20.16 -17.93
CA ALA A 230 -33.83 -19.97 -16.50
C ALA A 230 -35.26 -20.24 -16.02
N ASP A 231 -35.42 -20.76 -14.80
CA ASP A 231 -36.75 -20.97 -14.20
C ASP A 231 -37.46 -19.65 -13.92
N ARG A 232 -36.68 -18.59 -13.63
CA ARG A 232 -37.19 -17.24 -13.37
C ARG A 232 -36.25 -16.18 -13.92
N VAL A 233 -36.82 -15.08 -14.41
CA VAL A 233 -36.07 -13.94 -14.93
C VAL A 233 -36.50 -12.65 -14.25
N GLY A 234 -35.51 -11.90 -13.77
CA GLY A 234 -35.66 -10.54 -13.26
C GLY A 234 -35.14 -9.52 -14.27
N LEU A 235 -36.03 -8.65 -14.73
CA LEU A 235 -35.72 -7.57 -15.66
C LEU A 235 -35.48 -6.27 -14.87
N ILE A 236 -34.24 -5.78 -14.82
CA ILE A 236 -33.83 -4.60 -14.03
C ILE A 236 -33.48 -3.39 -14.89
N ARG A 237 -33.97 -2.21 -14.48
CA ARG A 237 -33.60 -0.90 -15.04
C ARG A 237 -33.58 0.16 -13.95
N ASN A 238 -32.66 1.13 -14.03
CA ASN A 238 -32.60 2.27 -13.11
C ASN A 238 -32.64 1.90 -11.61
N GLY A 239 -32.07 0.74 -11.24
CA GLY A 239 -32.05 0.26 -9.87
C GLY A 239 -33.33 -0.40 -9.36
N LYS A 240 -34.31 -0.66 -10.24
CA LYS A 240 -35.61 -1.28 -9.95
C LYS A 240 -35.84 -2.53 -10.80
N ILE A 241 -36.49 -3.53 -10.22
CA ILE A 241 -37.01 -4.68 -10.98
C ILE A 241 -38.34 -4.27 -11.63
N LEU A 242 -38.39 -4.32 -12.96
CA LEU A 242 -39.57 -3.99 -13.75
C LEU A 242 -40.55 -5.17 -13.83
N ALA A 243 -40.01 -6.39 -13.92
CA ALA A 243 -40.79 -7.63 -13.94
C ALA A 243 -39.94 -8.78 -13.41
N GLU A 244 -40.60 -9.74 -12.74
CA GLU A 244 -39.96 -10.92 -12.14
C GLU A 244 -40.89 -12.15 -12.22
N ASN A 245 -40.71 -13.00 -13.23
CA ASN A 245 -41.51 -14.22 -13.41
C ASN A 245 -40.78 -15.24 -14.30
N SER A 246 -41.40 -16.39 -14.60
CA SER A 246 -40.83 -17.32 -15.58
C SER A 246 -40.78 -16.71 -16.99
N PRO A 247 -39.78 -17.08 -17.81
CA PRO A 247 -39.70 -16.63 -19.20
C PRO A 247 -41.00 -16.83 -19.99
N GLU A 248 -41.63 -18.01 -19.87
CA GLU A 248 -42.86 -18.35 -20.57
C GLU A 248 -44.02 -17.44 -20.17
N TYR A 249 -44.14 -17.16 -18.87
CA TYR A 249 -45.19 -16.28 -18.37
C TYR A 249 -45.02 -14.85 -18.90
N LEU A 250 -43.78 -14.33 -18.93
CA LEU A 250 -43.50 -12.99 -19.45
C LEU A 250 -43.80 -12.91 -20.95
N LEU A 251 -43.41 -13.91 -21.73
CA LEU A 251 -43.69 -13.95 -23.17
C LEU A 251 -45.21 -13.98 -23.45
N GLN A 252 -45.96 -14.81 -22.72
CA GLN A 252 -47.42 -14.90 -22.87
C GLN A 252 -48.13 -13.61 -22.43
N THR A 253 -47.74 -13.05 -21.28
CA THR A 253 -48.40 -11.87 -20.70
C THR A 253 -48.25 -10.64 -21.58
N TYR A 254 -47.09 -10.47 -22.22
CA TYR A 254 -46.80 -9.33 -23.09
C TYR A 254 -47.03 -9.62 -24.59
N ASN A 255 -47.48 -10.84 -24.91
CA ASN A 255 -47.75 -11.36 -26.24
C ASN A 255 -46.59 -11.12 -27.24
N GLU A 256 -45.40 -11.60 -26.86
CA GLU A 256 -44.17 -11.43 -27.62
C GLU A 256 -43.45 -12.76 -27.86
N SER A 257 -42.64 -12.82 -28.91
CA SER A 257 -41.85 -14.01 -29.29
C SER A 257 -40.46 -14.04 -28.64
N SER A 258 -39.94 -12.89 -28.20
CA SER A 258 -38.62 -12.76 -27.57
C SER A 258 -38.69 -11.99 -26.25
N LEU A 259 -37.84 -12.39 -25.29
CA LEU A 259 -37.70 -11.69 -24.01
C LEU A 259 -37.13 -10.27 -24.20
N GLU A 260 -36.41 -10.04 -25.30
CA GLU A 260 -35.88 -8.73 -25.67
C GLU A 260 -37.01 -7.73 -25.93
N ASN A 261 -38.04 -8.14 -26.68
CA ASN A 261 -39.21 -7.31 -26.97
C ASN A 261 -40.03 -7.03 -25.71
N VAL A 262 -40.18 -8.03 -24.83
CA VAL A 262 -40.82 -7.85 -23.53
C VAL A 262 -40.08 -6.80 -22.71
N PHE A 263 -38.75 -6.89 -22.66
CA PHE A 263 -37.93 -5.93 -21.94
C PHE A 263 -38.02 -4.53 -22.55
N LEU A 264 -38.05 -4.41 -23.88
CA LEU A 264 -38.23 -3.13 -24.57
C LEU A 264 -39.58 -2.49 -24.23
N LYS A 265 -40.68 -3.25 -24.25
CA LYS A 265 -42.02 -2.75 -23.86
C LYS A 265 -42.05 -2.25 -22.41
N LEU A 266 -41.46 -3.01 -21.49
CA LEU A 266 -41.33 -2.62 -20.09
C LEU A 266 -40.50 -1.34 -19.93
N CYS A 267 -39.43 -1.21 -20.71
CA CYS A 267 -38.61 -0.01 -20.72
C CYS A 267 -39.37 1.22 -21.22
N ILE A 268 -40.16 1.10 -22.28
CA ILE A 268 -40.96 2.22 -22.82
C ILE A 268 -42.00 2.66 -21.77
N ARG A 269 -42.71 1.70 -21.17
CA ARG A 269 -43.71 1.98 -20.13
C ARG A 269 -43.12 2.67 -18.88
N ASP A 270 -41.90 2.29 -18.49
CA ASP A 270 -41.16 2.93 -17.41
C ASP A 270 -40.72 4.36 -17.78
N GLN A 271 -40.42 4.66 -19.05
CA GLN A 271 -40.14 6.02 -19.50
C GLN A 271 -41.38 6.92 -19.46
N ASP A 272 -42.55 6.41 -19.83
CA ASP A 272 -43.80 7.17 -19.81
C ASP A 272 -44.27 7.52 -18.39
N THR A 273 -43.83 6.74 -17.39
CA THR A 273 -44.06 7.04 -15.96
C THR A 273 -42.99 7.96 -15.35
N PHE A 274 -41.87 8.17 -16.06
CA PHE A 274 -40.76 9.02 -15.63
C PHE A 274 -40.92 10.44 -16.21
N VAL A 275 -41.79 11.26 -15.62
CA VAL A 275 -41.79 12.71 -15.89
C VAL A 275 -40.45 13.27 -15.41
N PRO A 276 -39.58 13.80 -16.28
CA PRO A 276 -38.35 14.43 -15.84
C PRO A 276 -38.70 15.73 -15.12
N ALA A 277 -38.27 15.87 -13.87
CA ALA A 277 -38.16 17.18 -13.26
C ALA A 277 -37.28 18.04 -14.17
N LYS A 278 -37.85 19.13 -14.70
CA LYS A 278 -37.27 20.07 -15.67
C LYS A 278 -35.77 20.25 -15.49
N ALA A 279 -34.99 19.72 -16.44
CA ALA A 279 -33.72 20.31 -16.79
C ALA A 279 -34.04 21.62 -17.53
N SER A 280 -33.92 22.75 -16.83
CA SER A 280 -33.97 24.08 -17.44
C SER A 280 -32.72 24.28 -18.29
N ASN A 281 -32.77 23.87 -19.54
CA ASN A 281 -31.93 24.36 -20.62
C ASN A 281 -32.76 24.40 -21.89
N SER A 282 -33.51 25.48 -22.07
CA SER A 282 -33.93 25.93 -23.39
C SER A 282 -33.84 27.45 -23.44
N LEU A 283 -33.28 27.90 -24.56
CA LEU A 283 -33.03 29.28 -24.92
C LEU A 283 -34.26 30.17 -24.78
N HIS A 284 -33.97 31.44 -24.50
CA HIS A 284 -34.81 32.63 -24.67
C HIS A 284 -36.05 32.47 -25.55
N ASN A 285 -37.22 32.71 -24.97
CA ASN A 285 -38.32 33.37 -25.67
C ASN A 285 -39.11 34.25 -24.66
N PRO A 286 -39.15 35.58 -24.82
CA PRO A 286 -39.62 36.49 -23.78
C PRO A 286 -41.08 36.88 -23.99
N LEU A 287 -42.02 35.93 -23.97
CA LEU A 287 -43.45 36.25 -23.97
C LEU A 287 -44.22 35.19 -23.19
N TYR A 288 -44.35 35.39 -21.89
CA TYR A 288 -45.54 35.11 -21.06
C TYR A 288 -45.19 35.37 -19.59
N LYS A 289 -45.19 36.64 -19.19
CA LYS A 289 -45.34 37.05 -17.80
C LYS A 289 -46.74 37.63 -17.66
N SER A 290 -47.65 36.85 -17.10
CA SER A 290 -48.72 37.35 -16.23
C SER A 290 -49.49 36.18 -15.65
N ASN A 291 -49.73 36.27 -14.34
CA ASN A 291 -50.74 35.54 -13.58
C ASN A 291 -50.44 34.11 -13.15
N ILE A 292 -49.53 33.94 -12.18
CA ILE A 292 -49.73 32.98 -11.07
C ILE A 292 -49.17 33.62 -9.80
N ASN A 293 -49.99 34.41 -9.11
CA ASN A 293 -49.73 34.94 -7.76
C ASN A 293 -50.96 34.73 -6.84
N GLN A 294 -51.73 33.65 -7.06
CA GLN A 294 -52.95 33.38 -6.27
C GLN A 294 -53.19 31.88 -5.96
N ALA A 295 -52.16 31.04 -5.88
CA ALA A 295 -52.34 29.62 -5.53
C ALA A 295 -51.29 29.07 -4.55
N GLU A 296 -50.76 29.91 -3.64
CA GLU A 296 -49.81 29.51 -2.60
C GLU A 296 -50.34 29.65 -1.16
N GLN A 297 -51.67 29.72 -0.96
CA GLN A 297 -52.26 29.89 0.38
C GLN A 297 -53.25 28.83 0.85
N HIS A 298 -53.48 27.75 0.08
CA HIS A 298 -54.32 26.65 0.55
C HIS A 298 -53.75 25.29 0.12
N LEU A 299 -52.75 24.78 0.86
CA LEU A 299 -52.36 23.36 0.85
C LEU A 299 -51.47 23.00 2.06
N ASN A 300 -51.68 23.66 3.19
CA ASN A 300 -51.11 23.30 4.49
C ASN A 300 -52.26 23.01 5.46
N ASP A 301 -53.02 21.96 5.20
CA ASP A 301 -53.83 21.26 6.21
C ASP A 301 -54.38 19.98 5.57
N GLU A 302 -53.63 18.88 5.70
CA GLU A 302 -54.17 17.53 5.91
C GLU A 302 -52.99 16.58 6.20
N ILE A 303 -52.58 16.60 7.47
CA ILE A 303 -51.73 15.59 8.07
C ILE A 303 -52.63 14.39 8.39
N VAL A 304 -52.61 13.36 7.54
CA VAL A 304 -53.05 12.01 7.93
C VAL A 304 -51.80 11.19 8.28
N GLN A 305 -51.75 10.79 9.54
CA GLN A 305 -50.72 9.97 10.15
C GLN A 305 -50.60 8.61 9.43
N VAL A 306 -49.51 8.43 8.69
CA VAL A 306 -48.97 7.09 8.42
C VAL A 306 -47.63 7.02 9.14
N GLU A 307 -47.58 6.21 10.20
CA GLU A 307 -46.38 5.89 10.97
C GLU A 307 -45.30 5.31 10.05
N THR A 308 -44.46 6.18 9.49
CA THR A 308 -43.18 5.81 8.94
C THR A 308 -42.23 5.67 10.13
N LYS A 309 -41.93 4.42 10.51
CA LYS A 309 -40.80 4.10 11.38
C LYS A 309 -39.56 4.76 10.77
N THR A 310 -39.14 5.85 11.39
CA THR A 310 -37.94 6.61 11.07
C THR A 310 -36.75 5.66 11.22
N ALA A 311 -36.18 5.24 10.09
CA ALA A 311 -34.86 4.63 10.05
C ALA A 311 -33.87 5.65 10.61
N SER A 312 -33.46 5.43 11.86
CA SER A 312 -32.47 6.23 12.56
C SER A 312 -31.22 6.37 11.70
N ARG A 313 -30.81 7.61 11.39
CA ARG A 313 -29.43 7.91 10.94
C ARG A 313 -28.49 7.37 12.01
N THR A 314 -27.98 6.15 11.82
CA THR A 314 -26.94 5.60 12.70
C THR A 314 -25.74 6.54 12.67
N SER A 315 -25.37 7.07 13.83
CA SER A 315 -24.21 7.95 14.02
C SER A 315 -22.94 7.30 13.46
N LEU A 316 -21.99 8.13 13.02
CA LEU A 316 -20.68 7.70 12.52
C LEU A 316 -20.00 6.73 13.51
N THR A 317 -20.21 6.95 14.81
CA THR A 317 -19.74 6.11 15.92
C THR A 317 -20.31 4.69 15.88
N THR A 318 -21.59 4.50 15.53
CA THR A 318 -22.21 3.17 15.43
C THR A 318 -21.77 2.44 14.15
N ARG A 319 -21.49 3.18 13.06
CA ARG A 319 -20.88 2.61 11.85
C ARG A 319 -19.45 2.14 12.12
N ILE A 320 -18.65 2.96 12.81
CA ILE A 320 -17.29 2.60 13.23
C ILE A 320 -17.30 1.40 14.18
N SER A 321 -18.18 1.38 15.18
CA SER A 321 -18.32 0.27 16.13
C SER A 321 -18.75 -1.06 15.46
N LYS A 322 -19.77 -1.04 14.58
CA LYS A 322 -20.17 -2.23 13.82
C LYS A 322 -19.06 -2.71 12.88
N SER A 323 -18.34 -1.79 12.24
CA SER A 323 -17.18 -2.07 11.39
C SER A 323 -16.06 -2.75 12.18
N PHE A 324 -15.65 -2.17 13.32
CA PHE A 324 -14.66 -2.75 14.24
C PHE A 324 -15.03 -4.17 14.71
N SER A 325 -16.30 -4.41 15.05
CA SER A 325 -16.75 -5.74 15.52
C SER A 325 -16.75 -6.83 14.43
N LYS A 326 -16.88 -6.44 13.15
CA LYS A 326 -16.77 -7.36 12.00
C LYS A 326 -15.32 -7.63 11.63
N THR A 327 -14.42 -6.65 11.81
CA THR A 327 -13.00 -6.73 11.46
C THR A 327 -12.18 -7.60 12.42
N PHE A 328 -12.47 -7.56 13.73
CA PHE A 328 -11.79 -8.39 14.74
C PHE A 328 -12.41 -9.79 14.89
N ARG A 329 -12.59 -10.52 13.78
CA ARG A 329 -12.77 -11.97 13.85
C ARG A 329 -11.40 -12.62 14.03
N LEU A 330 -11.29 -13.54 14.98
CA LEU A 330 -10.08 -14.35 15.19
C LEU A 330 -9.67 -15.00 13.86
N PRO A 331 -8.40 -14.85 13.45
CA PRO A 331 -7.93 -15.39 12.18
C PRO A 331 -8.03 -16.91 12.20
N LYS A 332 -8.66 -17.48 11.18
CA LYS A 332 -8.62 -18.92 10.94
C LYS A 332 -7.23 -19.27 10.43
N PHE A 333 -6.57 -20.20 11.13
CA PHE A 333 -5.22 -20.62 10.79
C PHE A 333 -5.11 -21.17 9.35
N ASN A 334 -6.13 -21.89 8.88
CA ASN A 334 -6.19 -22.35 7.48
C ASN A 334 -6.16 -21.17 6.50
N ASN A 335 -7.00 -20.15 6.69
CA ASN A 335 -7.03 -19.01 5.78
C ASN A 335 -5.68 -18.28 5.71
N PHE A 336 -5.03 -18.11 6.87
CA PHE A 336 -3.69 -17.54 6.96
C PHE A 336 -2.64 -18.38 6.21
N LEU A 337 -2.63 -19.70 6.40
CA LEU A 337 -1.75 -20.60 5.65
C LEU A 337 -2.01 -20.53 4.14
N GLY A 338 -3.24 -20.23 3.73
CA GLY A 338 -3.63 -20.16 2.33
C GLY A 338 -3.07 -18.91 1.68
N ALA A 339 -3.23 -17.77 2.36
CA ALA A 339 -2.62 -16.52 1.94
C ALA A 339 -1.08 -16.60 1.94
N LEU A 340 -0.48 -17.30 2.90
CA LEU A 340 0.97 -17.56 2.90
C LEU A 340 1.41 -18.42 1.72
N PHE A 341 0.66 -19.48 1.40
CA PHE A 341 0.91 -20.32 0.24
C PHE A 341 0.85 -19.49 -1.05
N LYS A 342 -0.13 -18.60 -1.16
CA LYS A 342 -0.24 -17.65 -2.27
C LYS A 342 1.02 -16.80 -2.39
N ASP A 343 1.38 -16.07 -1.34
CA ASP A 343 2.55 -15.19 -1.36
C ASP A 343 3.84 -15.97 -1.66
N SER A 344 3.99 -17.18 -1.12
CA SER A 344 5.16 -18.02 -1.40
C SER A 344 5.27 -18.41 -2.87
N ILE A 345 4.16 -18.67 -3.57
CA ILE A 345 4.19 -18.96 -5.01
C ILE A 345 4.60 -17.70 -5.78
N LEU A 346 4.00 -16.55 -5.46
CA LEU A 346 4.31 -15.28 -6.11
C LEU A 346 5.81 -14.94 -6.00
N ILE A 347 6.39 -15.12 -4.81
CA ILE A 347 7.81 -14.89 -4.55
C ILE A 347 8.69 -15.88 -5.33
N ARG A 348 8.38 -17.19 -5.27
CA ARG A 348 9.21 -18.23 -5.92
C ARG A 348 9.23 -18.13 -7.44
N ARG A 349 8.12 -17.73 -8.05
CA ARG A 349 8.00 -17.65 -9.51
C ARG A 349 8.62 -16.40 -10.10
N ASN A 350 8.74 -15.35 -9.31
CA ASN A 350 9.36 -14.10 -9.74
C ASN A 350 10.80 -13.98 -9.20
N TYR A 351 11.64 -14.97 -9.50
CA TYR A 351 13.03 -15.01 -9.01
C TYR A 351 13.87 -13.84 -9.52
N GLY A 352 13.63 -13.37 -10.75
CA GLY A 352 14.32 -12.21 -11.32
C GLY A 352 14.05 -10.95 -10.51
N PHE A 353 12.78 -10.70 -10.18
CA PHE A 353 12.39 -9.60 -9.30
C PHE A 353 12.97 -9.78 -7.88
N LEU A 354 12.97 -11.00 -7.34
CA LEU A 354 13.53 -11.27 -6.01
C LEU A 354 15.05 -11.00 -5.94
N ILE A 355 15.81 -11.41 -6.96
CA ILE A 355 17.25 -11.12 -7.05
C ILE A 355 17.47 -9.61 -7.12
N PHE A 356 16.71 -8.92 -7.97
CA PHE A 356 16.78 -7.46 -8.06
C PHE A 356 16.45 -6.80 -6.71
N GLN A 357 15.48 -7.33 -5.98
CA GLN A 357 15.09 -6.85 -4.66
C GLN A 357 16.20 -6.98 -3.61
N PHE A 358 17.06 -7.99 -3.72
CA PHE A 358 18.25 -8.14 -2.87
C PHE A 358 19.43 -7.28 -3.34
N LEU A 359 19.52 -7.03 -4.64
CA LEU A 359 20.60 -6.24 -5.23
C LEU A 359 20.43 -4.73 -5.00
N ILE A 360 19.21 -4.20 -5.07
CA ILE A 360 18.93 -2.77 -4.86
C ILE A 360 19.52 -2.24 -3.54
N PRO A 361 19.24 -2.82 -2.35
CA PRO A 361 19.78 -2.28 -1.10
C PRO A 361 21.31 -2.31 -1.08
N VAL A 362 21.93 -3.34 -1.66
CA VAL A 362 23.40 -3.46 -1.78
C VAL A 362 23.95 -2.34 -2.66
N ILE A 363 23.33 -2.08 -3.82
CA ILE A 363 23.72 -0.97 -4.70
C ILE A 363 23.56 0.37 -3.98
N GLN A 364 22.43 0.60 -3.32
CA GLN A 364 22.14 1.87 -2.64
C GLN A 364 23.14 2.16 -1.51
N ILE A 365 23.43 1.19 -0.64
CA ILE A 365 24.40 1.39 0.44
C ILE A 365 25.83 1.53 -0.11
N SER A 366 26.17 0.80 -1.18
CA SER A 366 27.51 0.88 -1.78
C SER A 366 27.74 2.23 -2.45
N LEU A 367 26.77 2.72 -3.22
CA LEU A 367 26.82 4.06 -3.81
C LEU A 367 26.89 5.13 -2.73
N PHE A 368 26.14 4.98 -1.64
CA PHE A 368 26.21 5.90 -0.51
C PHE A 368 27.64 5.95 0.09
N CYS A 369 28.22 4.79 0.43
CA CYS A 369 29.56 4.71 1.03
C CYS A 369 30.70 5.10 0.08
N LEU A 370 30.51 5.01 -1.24
CA LEU A 370 31.48 5.45 -2.24
C LEU A 370 31.42 6.97 -2.48
N CYS A 371 30.22 7.54 -2.52
CA CYS A 371 30.02 8.94 -2.88
C CYS A 371 30.10 9.89 -1.69
N ILE A 372 29.76 9.45 -0.48
CA ILE A 372 29.56 10.33 0.69
C ILE A 372 30.51 9.93 1.81
N GLY A 373 31.16 10.93 2.40
CA GLY A 373 31.83 10.84 3.70
C GLY A 373 33.28 10.33 3.72
N ARG A 374 33.90 10.11 2.56
CA ARG A 374 35.36 9.99 2.45
C ARG A 374 36.01 11.37 2.38
N GLU A 375 37.27 11.45 2.79
CA GLU A 375 38.05 12.68 2.69
C GLU A 375 38.34 13.05 1.23
N PRO A 376 38.30 14.35 0.88
CA PRO A 376 38.66 14.81 -0.45
C PRO A 376 40.13 14.52 -0.74
N PHE A 377 40.41 14.11 -1.98
CA PHE A 377 41.74 13.78 -2.46
C PHE A 377 42.05 14.53 -3.76
N ASP A 378 43.34 14.70 -4.06
CA ASP A 378 43.84 15.39 -5.27
C ASP A 378 43.31 16.83 -5.45
N LEU A 379 43.10 17.56 -4.35
CA LEU A 379 42.69 18.96 -4.38
C LEU A 379 43.83 19.84 -4.93
N LYS A 380 43.63 20.45 -6.10
CA LYS A 380 44.59 21.43 -6.66
C LYS A 380 44.74 22.62 -5.72
N PHE A 381 45.93 22.77 -5.18
CA PHE A 381 46.20 23.75 -4.14
C PHE A 381 47.48 24.53 -4.47
N GLY A 382 47.38 25.86 -4.52
CA GLY A 382 48.50 26.73 -4.85
C GLY A 382 49.44 26.91 -3.66
N ILE A 383 50.73 26.94 -3.92
CA ILE A 383 51.78 27.25 -2.95
C ILE A 383 52.55 28.45 -3.47
N VAL A 384 52.43 29.57 -2.78
CA VAL A 384 53.22 30.76 -3.01
C VAL A 384 54.31 30.78 -1.94
N ASN A 385 55.50 30.28 -2.30
CA ASN A 385 56.66 30.31 -1.43
C ASN A 385 57.58 31.45 -1.86
N ASN A 386 57.57 32.55 -1.11
CA ASN A 386 58.43 33.70 -1.38
C ASN A 386 59.76 33.64 -0.61
N GLU A 387 59.95 32.63 0.25
CA GLU A 387 61.22 32.37 0.94
C GLU A 387 62.18 31.73 -0.08
N THR A 388 63.12 32.53 -0.58
CA THR A 388 64.01 32.13 -1.68
C THR A 388 64.92 30.97 -1.28
N ILE A 389 65.10 29.98 -2.16
CA ILE A 389 66.14 28.94 -2.03
C ILE A 389 67.49 29.59 -2.38
N TYR A 390 68.11 30.32 -1.45
CA TYR A 390 69.46 30.86 -1.65
C TYR A 390 70.41 30.20 -0.65
N ASN A 391 70.94 29.02 -0.99
CA ASN A 391 72.19 28.37 -0.51
C ASN A 391 72.61 28.54 0.97
N SER A 392 71.71 28.89 1.86
CA SER A 392 71.97 29.21 3.26
C SER A 392 71.24 28.18 4.11
N SER A 393 71.95 27.61 5.07
CA SER A 393 71.44 26.63 6.05
C SER A 393 70.35 27.20 6.97
N GLU A 394 69.89 28.43 6.74
CA GLU A 394 69.03 29.22 7.63
C GLU A 394 67.59 29.42 7.09
N GLN A 395 67.29 29.01 5.84
CA GLN A 395 65.99 29.23 5.19
C GLN A 395 65.32 27.90 4.79
N PHE A 396 64.73 27.20 5.77
CA PHE A 396 64.14 25.86 5.57
C PHE A 396 62.72 25.70 6.14
N GLY A 397 62.23 26.67 6.92
CA GLY A 397 60.95 26.59 7.64
C GLY A 397 59.73 26.55 6.72
N ALA A 398 59.69 27.35 5.65
CA ALA A 398 58.57 27.32 4.69
C ALA A 398 58.47 25.96 3.99
N GLN A 399 59.60 25.41 3.53
CA GLN A 399 59.63 24.11 2.86
C GLN A 399 59.23 22.99 3.82
N MET A 400 59.71 23.04 5.06
CA MET A 400 59.35 22.07 6.10
C MET A 400 57.85 22.05 6.38
N TYR A 401 57.20 23.21 6.48
CA TYR A 401 55.75 23.28 6.60
C TYR A 401 55.02 22.75 5.36
N ILE A 402 55.50 23.09 4.17
CA ILE A 402 54.94 22.59 2.91
C ILE A 402 55.03 21.06 2.84
N ASP A 403 56.11 20.45 3.35
CA ASP A 403 56.31 19.01 3.36
C ASP A 403 55.32 18.30 4.31
N GLU A 404 54.91 18.94 5.41
CA GLU A 404 53.86 18.42 6.32
C GLU A 404 52.45 18.44 5.73
N LEU A 405 52.19 19.22 4.68
CA LEU A 405 50.90 19.19 3.99
C LEU A 405 50.71 17.82 3.31
N ASN A 406 49.62 17.13 3.65
CA ASN A 406 49.34 15.79 3.13
C ASN A 406 49.24 15.75 1.60
N ASN A 407 50.15 15.02 0.94
CA ASN A 407 50.19 14.85 -0.51
C ASN A 407 48.98 14.08 -1.08
N HIS A 408 48.28 13.30 -0.25
CA HIS A 408 47.05 12.60 -0.67
C HIS A 408 45.87 13.58 -0.84
N THR A 409 45.76 14.56 0.06
CA THR A 409 44.69 15.57 0.03
C THR A 409 45.03 16.69 -0.95
N PHE A 410 46.26 17.21 -0.93
CA PHE A 410 46.67 18.40 -1.67
C PHE A 410 47.58 18.06 -2.85
N LYS A 411 47.12 18.38 -4.06
CA LYS A 411 47.95 18.44 -5.27
C LYS A 411 48.62 19.81 -5.35
N LYS A 412 49.82 19.87 -4.78
CA LYS A 412 50.64 21.07 -4.61
C LYS A 412 51.08 21.66 -5.96
N GLN A 413 50.84 22.95 -6.19
CA GLN A 413 51.29 23.71 -7.37
C GLN A 413 52.03 24.98 -6.95
N TYR A 414 53.33 25.06 -7.24
CA TYR A 414 54.13 26.25 -6.93
C TYR A 414 53.86 27.36 -7.94
N LEU A 415 53.42 28.53 -7.45
CA LEU A 415 52.92 29.64 -8.26
C LEU A 415 53.30 30.99 -7.64
N ASN A 416 53.31 32.04 -8.45
CA ASN A 416 53.40 33.42 -7.96
C ASN A 416 52.06 33.87 -7.36
N TRP A 417 52.06 34.85 -6.45
CA TRP A 417 50.84 35.35 -5.79
C TRP A 417 49.76 35.80 -6.78
N SER A 418 50.12 36.58 -7.81
CA SER A 418 49.18 37.09 -8.82
C SER A 418 48.58 35.97 -9.67
N GLU A 419 49.39 34.96 -10.00
CA GLU A 419 48.97 33.78 -10.74
C GLU A 419 48.05 32.89 -9.89
N ALA A 420 48.43 32.61 -8.64
CA ALA A 420 47.63 31.83 -7.69
C ALA A 420 46.26 32.48 -7.44
N ASN A 421 46.23 33.80 -7.20
CA ASN A 421 44.99 34.55 -7.02
C ASN A 421 44.12 34.55 -8.29
N SER A 422 44.73 34.73 -9.47
CA SER A 422 44.02 34.65 -10.76
C SER A 422 43.43 33.26 -11.02
N LEU A 423 44.18 32.20 -10.72
CA LEU A 423 43.74 30.81 -10.91
C LEU A 423 42.66 30.40 -9.89
N ALA A 424 42.77 30.84 -8.64
CA ALA A 424 41.75 30.66 -7.62
C ALA A 424 40.44 31.37 -8.02
N LYS A 425 40.52 32.65 -8.46
CA LYS A 425 39.34 33.38 -8.97
C LYS A 425 38.71 32.76 -10.21
N LYS A 426 39.50 32.04 -11.03
CA LYS A 426 39.03 31.27 -12.19
C LYS A 426 38.51 29.88 -11.83
N GLY A 427 38.48 29.49 -10.54
CA GLY A 427 38.04 28.18 -10.08
C GLY A 427 38.97 27.03 -10.46
N LYS A 428 40.23 27.31 -10.81
CA LYS A 428 41.23 26.28 -11.16
C LYS A 428 41.96 25.73 -9.93
N LEU A 429 41.95 26.46 -8.82
CA LEU A 429 42.51 26.08 -7.53
C LEU A 429 41.42 26.16 -6.46
N TRP A 430 41.39 25.20 -5.55
CA TRP A 430 40.51 25.23 -4.36
C TRP A 430 40.99 26.20 -3.28
N GLY A 431 42.22 26.67 -3.42
CA GLY A 431 42.83 27.67 -2.55
C GLY A 431 44.33 27.74 -2.79
N PHE A 432 44.98 28.67 -2.10
CA PHE A 432 46.42 28.76 -2.05
C PHE A 432 46.93 29.24 -0.68
N ILE A 433 48.14 28.84 -0.34
CA ILE A 433 48.88 29.34 0.82
C ILE A 433 49.91 30.37 0.32
N ASP A 434 50.03 31.47 1.03
CA ASP A 434 51.02 32.52 0.84
C ASP A 434 51.93 32.61 2.07
N LEU A 435 53.21 32.31 1.84
CA LEU A 435 54.28 32.35 2.84
C LEU A 435 55.17 33.58 2.58
N SER A 436 55.48 34.30 3.66
CA SER A 436 56.33 35.48 3.64
C SER A 436 57.77 35.18 3.23
N LYS A 437 58.49 36.19 2.72
CA LYS A 437 59.90 36.07 2.30
C LYS A 437 60.86 35.67 3.44
N ASP A 438 60.58 36.13 4.66
CA ASP A 438 61.40 35.89 5.85
C ASP A 438 60.71 34.93 6.85
N PHE A 439 59.87 34.02 6.37
CA PHE A 439 59.02 33.17 7.20
C PHE A 439 59.78 32.40 8.29
N THR A 440 60.93 31.80 7.98
CA THR A 440 61.76 31.04 8.94
C THR A 440 62.31 31.96 10.01
N ARG A 441 62.95 33.07 9.62
CA ARG A 441 63.53 34.05 10.56
C ARG A 441 62.47 34.64 11.48
N ASP A 442 61.33 35.01 10.91
CA ASP A 442 60.24 35.65 11.63
C ASP A 442 59.53 34.64 12.56
N THR A 443 59.46 33.36 12.18
CA THR A 443 59.00 32.27 13.06
C THR A 443 59.95 32.03 14.23
N ILE A 444 61.27 32.05 14.01
CA ILE A 444 62.27 31.97 15.09
C ILE A 444 62.12 33.16 16.04
N GLN A 445 61.99 34.37 15.51
CA GLN A 445 61.82 35.58 16.32
C GLN A 445 60.49 35.61 17.09
N LYS A 446 59.40 35.10 16.49
CA LYS A 446 58.09 35.01 17.17
C LYS A 446 58.15 34.20 18.47
N TYR A 447 58.96 33.14 18.49
CA TYR A 447 59.12 32.31 19.68
C TYR A 447 60.30 32.71 20.56
N ASN A 448 61.03 33.79 20.24
CA ASN A 448 62.16 34.27 21.04
C ASN A 448 61.68 34.82 22.40
N PRO A 449 62.17 34.27 23.53
CA PRO A 449 61.73 34.67 24.87
C PRO A 449 62.14 36.09 25.29
N LEU A 450 63.14 36.71 24.64
CA LEU A 450 63.74 37.98 25.11
C LEU A 450 63.07 39.26 24.58
N LYS A 451 62.39 39.20 23.42
CA LYS A 451 61.46 40.23 22.89
C LYS A 451 61.00 39.85 21.47
N PRO A 452 59.72 39.51 21.26
CA PRO A 452 59.17 39.41 19.90
C PRO A 452 58.98 40.81 19.31
N GLU A 453 59.43 41.04 18.07
CA GLU A 453 59.14 42.27 17.32
C GLU A 453 57.75 42.17 16.67
N ASN A 454 56.95 43.24 16.66
CA ASN A 454 55.60 43.19 16.06
C ASN A 454 55.63 42.86 14.55
N THR A 455 56.68 43.28 13.85
CA THR A 455 56.93 42.98 12.43
C THR A 455 57.19 41.51 12.16
N SER A 456 57.86 40.81 13.09
CA SER A 456 58.17 39.38 12.98
C SER A 456 56.95 38.49 13.23
N ILE A 457 55.98 38.96 14.02
CA ILE A 457 54.72 38.24 14.23
C ILE A 457 53.94 38.14 12.91
N VAL A 458 53.86 39.23 12.14
CA VAL A 458 53.13 39.26 10.86
C VAL A 458 53.81 38.40 9.81
N GLY A 459 55.15 38.44 9.73
CA GLY A 459 55.91 37.64 8.76
C GLY A 459 55.84 36.13 9.00
N SER A 460 55.66 35.69 10.25
CA SER A 460 55.48 34.28 10.62
C SER A 460 54.07 33.71 10.35
N ASN A 461 53.12 34.53 9.89
CA ASN A 461 51.76 34.07 9.62
C ASN A 461 51.69 33.29 8.30
N ILE A 462 50.84 32.27 8.29
CA ILE A 462 50.51 31.51 7.08
C ILE A 462 49.20 32.06 6.55
N ASN A 463 49.27 32.82 5.45
CA ASN A 463 48.09 33.41 4.85
C ASN A 463 47.43 32.39 3.92
N VAL A 464 46.20 31.99 4.23
CA VAL A 464 45.47 30.99 3.46
C VAL A 464 44.30 31.64 2.76
N HIS A 465 44.25 31.52 1.45
CA HIS A 465 43.15 32.00 0.62
C HIS A 465 42.38 30.79 0.07
N LEU A 466 41.21 30.50 0.62
CA LEU A 466 40.38 29.36 0.22
C LEU A 466 39.21 29.77 -0.66
N ASP A 467 38.84 28.90 -1.60
CA ASP A 467 37.51 28.92 -2.21
C ASP A 467 36.53 28.26 -1.23
N ALA A 468 35.71 29.10 -0.59
CA ALA A 468 34.72 28.66 0.39
C ALA A 468 33.34 28.36 -0.22
N THR A 469 33.19 28.34 -1.55
CA THR A 469 31.91 28.02 -2.21
C THR A 469 31.45 26.58 -1.92
N ASN A 470 32.41 25.65 -1.73
CA ASN A 470 32.14 24.32 -1.21
C ASN A 470 32.55 24.24 0.27
N GLN A 471 31.55 24.30 1.16
CA GLN A 471 31.75 24.29 2.60
C GLN A 471 32.53 23.06 3.10
N GLN A 472 32.28 21.87 2.54
CA GLN A 472 32.92 20.64 2.99
C GLN A 472 34.42 20.64 2.65
N ILE A 473 34.76 21.05 1.42
CA ILE A 473 36.17 21.18 1.00
C ILE A 473 36.87 22.25 1.85
N ALA A 474 36.22 23.39 2.08
CA ALA A 474 36.80 24.49 2.85
C ALA A 474 37.09 24.10 4.31
N LEU A 475 36.12 23.50 5.01
CA LEU A 475 36.27 23.08 6.42
C LEU A 475 37.34 22.00 6.58
N ILE A 476 37.34 20.98 5.71
CA ILE A 476 38.35 19.92 5.76
C ILE A 476 39.74 20.49 5.44
N THR A 477 39.84 21.35 4.42
CA THR A 477 41.10 22.01 4.06
C THR A 477 41.64 22.85 5.22
N GLN A 478 40.80 23.65 5.87
CA GLN A 478 41.18 24.46 7.03
C GLN A 478 41.68 23.59 8.19
N ALA A 479 40.99 22.49 8.50
CA ALA A 479 41.39 21.56 9.55
C ALA A 479 42.76 20.91 9.24
N ARG A 480 42.98 20.44 8.00
CA ARG A 480 44.23 19.79 7.58
C ARG A 480 45.41 20.75 7.54
N ILE A 481 45.20 22.00 7.13
CA ILE A 481 46.22 23.06 7.17
C ILE A 481 46.63 23.36 8.61
N ALA A 482 45.67 23.46 9.53
CA ALA A 482 45.95 23.69 10.96
C ALA A 482 46.73 22.52 11.59
N GLU A 483 46.35 21.28 11.28
CA GLU A 483 47.05 20.06 11.73
C GLU A 483 48.48 19.97 11.18
N ALA A 484 48.68 20.31 9.90
CA ALA A 484 50.01 20.39 9.29
C ALA A 484 50.90 21.44 9.99
N TYR A 485 50.32 22.59 10.39
CA TYR A 485 51.08 23.63 11.09
C TYR A 485 51.53 23.17 12.48
N GLN A 486 50.67 22.48 13.23
CA GLN A 486 51.05 21.90 14.53
C GLN A 486 52.17 20.88 14.38
N SER A 487 52.08 20.00 13.38
CA SER A 487 53.10 18.99 13.09
C SER A 487 54.43 19.62 12.68
N PHE A 488 54.37 20.69 11.88
CA PHE A 488 55.52 21.51 11.51
C PHE A 488 56.20 22.11 12.73
N LEU A 489 55.45 22.77 13.63
CA LEU A 489 56.03 23.40 14.82
C LEU A 489 56.78 22.41 15.69
N ILE A 490 56.22 21.21 15.93
CA ILE A 490 56.88 20.16 16.72
C ILE A 490 58.23 19.77 16.09
N LYS A 491 58.27 19.62 14.76
CA LYS A 491 59.50 19.26 14.05
C LYS A 491 60.47 20.44 13.91
N PHE A 492 60.00 21.68 13.96
CA PHE A 492 60.81 22.89 13.83
C PHE A 492 61.57 23.24 15.12
N ILE A 493 61.07 22.84 16.31
CA ILE A 493 61.67 23.11 17.63
C ILE A 493 63.17 22.80 17.74
N PRO A 494 63.67 21.63 17.29
CA PRO A 494 65.09 21.28 17.45
C PRO A 494 66.04 22.22 16.70
N PHE A 495 65.53 22.98 15.73
CA PHE A 495 66.31 23.92 14.92
C PHE A 495 66.31 25.34 15.48
N LEU A 496 65.61 25.60 16.60
CA LEU A 496 65.61 26.91 17.24
C LEU A 496 66.96 27.14 17.97
N PRO A 497 67.54 28.35 17.88
CA PRO A 497 68.84 28.65 18.50
C PRO A 497 68.79 28.79 20.04
N PHE A 498 67.63 28.54 20.65
CA PHE A 498 67.41 28.64 22.09
C PHE A 498 66.49 27.50 22.58
N PRO A 499 66.66 27.03 23.82
CA PRO A 499 65.86 25.96 24.37
C PRO A 499 64.44 26.46 24.69
N ILE A 500 63.44 25.94 23.98
CA ILE A 500 62.02 26.08 24.33
C ILE A 500 61.55 24.74 24.89
N ASP A 501 60.82 24.77 26.02
CA ASP A 501 60.08 23.59 26.45
C ASP A 501 59.01 23.26 25.39
N PRO A 502 59.06 22.10 24.72
CA PRO A 502 58.10 21.73 23.68
C PRO A 502 56.64 21.79 24.16
N LYS A 503 56.41 21.69 25.48
CA LYS A 503 55.06 21.83 26.07
C LYS A 503 54.45 23.22 25.93
N LEU A 504 55.27 24.27 25.77
CA LEU A 504 54.79 25.66 25.61
C LEU A 504 54.23 25.93 24.20
N LEU A 505 54.52 25.06 23.24
CA LEU A 505 54.08 25.18 21.84
C LEU A 505 52.83 24.34 21.55
N ASN A 506 52.43 23.48 22.48
CA ASN A 506 51.18 22.77 22.37
C ASN A 506 50.01 23.76 22.44
N SER A 507 49.00 23.54 21.60
CA SER A 507 47.74 24.26 21.70
C SER A 507 47.23 24.17 23.14
N PRO A 508 46.78 25.29 23.76
CA PRO A 508 46.16 25.25 25.09
C PRO A 508 44.87 24.41 25.09
N ILE A 509 44.30 24.17 23.91
CA ILE A 509 43.19 23.25 23.70
C ILE A 509 43.77 21.88 23.40
N VAL A 510 43.84 21.04 24.43
CA VAL A 510 44.21 19.63 24.32
C VAL A 510 42.93 18.80 24.20
N LEU A 511 42.66 18.33 22.98
CA LEU A 511 41.56 17.39 22.74
C LEU A 511 41.94 16.03 23.34
N GLN A 512 41.20 15.63 24.37
CA GLN A 512 41.32 14.30 24.96
C GLN A 512 40.65 13.26 24.06
N GLU A 513 40.93 11.98 24.31
CA GLU A 513 40.23 10.90 23.61
C GLU A 513 38.71 11.05 23.75
N PRO A 514 37.96 10.89 22.65
CA PRO A 514 36.53 11.13 22.66
C PRO A 514 35.83 10.05 23.48
N ILE A 515 34.87 10.47 24.31
CA ILE A 515 34.03 9.57 25.13
C ILE A 515 33.34 8.52 24.26
N TYR A 516 32.88 8.92 23.07
CA TYR A 516 32.33 8.03 22.04
C TYR A 516 32.83 8.44 20.67
N GLY A 517 33.04 7.44 19.79
CA GLY A 517 33.54 7.65 18.43
C GLY A 517 35.01 7.27 18.27
N GLU A 518 35.66 7.88 17.29
CA GLU A 518 37.08 7.73 16.94
C GLU A 518 37.75 9.10 17.00
N ASN A 519 39.07 9.13 17.16
CA ASN A 519 39.84 10.38 17.21
C ASN A 519 39.67 11.21 15.93
N ASN A 520 39.58 10.55 14.76
CA ASN A 520 39.29 11.16 13.47
C ASN A 520 37.99 10.55 12.89
N PRO A 521 36.80 11.05 13.29
CA PRO A 521 35.54 10.45 12.90
C PRO A 521 35.27 10.65 11.41
N GLN A 522 35.08 9.55 10.68
CA GLN A 522 34.59 9.61 9.30
C GLN A 522 33.08 9.88 9.26
N PHE A 523 32.66 10.73 8.34
CA PHE A 523 31.24 11.09 8.20
C PHE A 523 30.36 9.87 7.82
N ILE A 524 30.95 8.86 7.17
CA ILE A 524 30.27 7.59 6.87
C ILE A 524 29.79 6.89 8.13
N ASN A 525 30.61 6.84 9.18
CA ASN A 525 30.28 6.17 10.44
C ASN A 525 29.09 6.81 11.17
N PHE A 526 28.84 8.11 10.93
CA PHE A 526 27.70 8.83 11.47
C PHE A 526 26.40 8.56 10.68
N MET A 527 26.48 8.56 9.35
CA MET A 527 25.31 8.51 8.48
C MET A 527 24.83 7.09 8.14
N ALA A 528 25.75 6.15 7.96
CA ALA A 528 25.45 4.82 7.42
C ALA A 528 24.32 4.09 8.17
N PRO A 529 24.27 4.05 9.51
CA PRO A 529 23.19 3.36 10.23
C PRO A 529 21.81 3.98 9.97
N GLY A 530 21.74 5.31 9.84
CA GLY A 530 20.51 6.01 9.48
C GLY A 530 20.08 5.72 8.05
N ILE A 531 21.02 5.76 7.09
CA ILE A 531 20.75 5.45 5.69
C ILE A 531 20.26 4.00 5.51
N MET A 532 20.79 3.03 6.24
CA MET A 532 20.26 1.66 6.26
C MET A 532 18.79 1.63 6.67
N ALA A 533 18.40 2.40 7.69
CA ALA A 533 17.01 2.52 8.13
C ALA A 533 16.12 3.13 7.03
N THR A 534 16.58 4.18 6.35
CA THR A 534 15.86 4.81 5.24
C THR A 534 15.70 3.86 4.05
N ILE A 535 16.73 3.10 3.69
CA ILE A 535 16.69 2.12 2.59
C ILE A 535 15.64 1.05 2.88
N ILE A 536 15.69 0.43 4.07
CA ILE A 536 14.73 -0.62 4.45
C ILE A 536 13.30 -0.07 4.51
N PHE A 537 13.11 1.11 5.10
CA PHE A 537 11.82 1.79 5.14
C PHE A 537 11.27 2.04 3.73
N THR A 538 12.10 2.56 2.82
CA THR A 538 11.70 2.89 1.44
C THR A 538 11.32 1.64 0.63
N LEU A 539 12.15 0.60 0.68
CA LEU A 539 11.93 -0.62 -0.10
C LEU A 539 10.65 -1.34 0.32
N THR A 540 10.33 -1.34 1.61
CA THR A 540 9.13 -1.99 2.13
C THR A 540 7.84 -1.26 1.73
N ILE A 541 7.84 0.07 1.68
CA ILE A 541 6.70 0.88 1.23
C ILE A 541 6.33 0.55 -0.21
N GLY A 542 7.31 0.66 -1.13
CA GLY A 542 7.06 0.51 -2.56
C GLY A 542 6.53 -0.87 -2.93
N MET A 543 7.04 -1.92 -2.29
CA MET A 543 6.61 -3.29 -2.57
C MET A 543 5.23 -3.62 -2.04
N THR A 544 4.96 -3.30 -0.77
CA THR A 544 3.67 -3.63 -0.15
C THR A 544 2.55 -2.77 -0.71
N GLY A 545 2.81 -1.47 -0.91
CA GLY A 545 1.82 -0.55 -1.47
C GLY A 545 1.36 -0.96 -2.87
N LEU A 546 2.31 -1.24 -3.77
CA LEU A 546 2.00 -1.58 -5.17
C LEU A 546 1.25 -2.91 -5.28
N MET A 547 1.68 -3.93 -4.53
CA MET A 547 1.08 -5.26 -4.58
C MET A 547 -0.41 -5.24 -4.19
N PHE A 548 -0.78 -4.51 -3.14
CA PHE A 548 -2.17 -4.41 -2.71
C PHE A 548 -3.06 -3.65 -3.70
N VAL A 549 -2.55 -2.60 -4.35
CA VAL A 549 -3.32 -1.88 -5.38
C VAL A 549 -3.57 -2.75 -6.60
N ILE A 550 -2.57 -3.55 -7.02
CA ILE A 550 -2.76 -4.53 -8.10
C ILE A 550 -3.86 -5.54 -7.72
N GLU A 551 -3.81 -6.11 -6.51
CA GLU A 551 -4.84 -7.06 -6.07
C GLU A 551 -6.26 -6.44 -6.00
N LYS A 552 -6.36 -5.16 -5.64
CA LYS A 552 -7.61 -4.41 -5.61
C LYS A 552 -8.16 -4.18 -7.02
N LYS A 553 -7.29 -3.76 -7.94
CA LYS A 553 -7.64 -3.41 -9.33
C LYS A 553 -8.04 -4.62 -10.19
N GLU A 554 -7.46 -5.79 -9.92
CA GLU A 554 -7.79 -7.03 -10.64
C GLU A 554 -9.00 -7.79 -10.03
N GLY A 555 -9.64 -7.26 -8.98
CA GLY A 555 -10.77 -7.90 -8.31
C GLY A 555 -10.40 -9.15 -7.49
N LEU A 556 -9.09 -9.38 -7.27
CA LEU A 556 -8.57 -10.54 -6.54
C LEU A 556 -8.96 -10.48 -5.05
N MET A 557 -8.92 -9.28 -4.47
CA MET A 557 -9.35 -9.07 -3.08
C MET A 557 -10.84 -9.38 -2.91
N ASP A 558 -11.69 -8.89 -3.81
CA ASP A 558 -13.14 -9.15 -3.81
C ASP A 558 -13.43 -10.65 -3.79
N ARG A 559 -12.79 -11.38 -4.70
CA ARG A 559 -12.98 -12.81 -4.84
C ARG A 559 -12.51 -13.58 -3.61
N SER A 560 -11.34 -13.23 -3.07
CA SER A 560 -10.81 -13.87 -1.87
C SER A 560 -11.72 -13.63 -0.66
N TRP A 561 -12.26 -12.42 -0.53
CA TRP A 561 -13.21 -12.08 0.54
C TRP A 561 -14.54 -12.83 0.41
N VAL A 562 -15.06 -13.03 -0.80
CA VAL A 562 -16.26 -13.87 -1.01
C VAL A 562 -16.02 -15.32 -0.62
N ALA A 563 -14.80 -15.83 -0.81
CA ALA A 563 -14.41 -17.15 -0.31
C ALA A 563 -14.34 -17.24 1.22
N GLY A 564 -14.44 -16.10 1.93
CA GLY A 564 -14.53 -16.02 3.39
C GLY A 564 -13.19 -15.76 4.08
N ILE A 565 -12.18 -15.27 3.36
CA ILE A 565 -10.95 -14.75 3.98
C ILE A 565 -11.20 -13.39 4.62
N ASN A 566 -10.55 -13.10 5.75
CA ASN A 566 -10.58 -11.77 6.36
C ASN A 566 -9.38 -10.92 5.89
N ALA A 567 -9.54 -9.59 5.85
CA ALA A 567 -8.43 -8.67 5.53
C ALA A 567 -7.23 -8.85 6.47
N VAL A 568 -7.48 -9.07 7.77
CA VAL A 568 -6.41 -9.31 8.77
C VAL A 568 -5.60 -10.58 8.47
N GLU A 569 -6.24 -11.63 7.94
CA GLU A 569 -5.58 -12.89 7.58
C GLU A 569 -4.65 -12.69 6.37
N VAL A 570 -5.11 -11.92 5.37
CA VAL A 570 -4.29 -11.57 4.19
C VAL A 570 -3.10 -10.69 4.58
N LEU A 571 -3.35 -9.66 5.40
CA LEU A 571 -2.31 -8.72 5.84
C LEU A 571 -1.24 -9.42 6.69
N SER A 572 -1.66 -10.26 7.65
CA SER A 572 -0.72 -11.00 8.49
C SER A 572 0.13 -12.00 7.69
N ALA A 573 -0.46 -12.70 6.71
CA ALA A 573 0.29 -13.58 5.82
C ALA A 573 1.31 -12.78 4.99
N HIS A 574 0.93 -11.61 4.49
CA HIS A 574 1.82 -10.73 3.76
C HIS A 574 3.00 -10.24 4.61
N ILE A 575 2.73 -9.80 5.84
CA ILE A 575 3.78 -9.40 6.78
C ILE A 575 4.74 -10.57 7.04
N ALA A 576 4.21 -11.77 7.31
CA ALA A 576 5.02 -12.95 7.58
C ALA A 576 5.90 -13.37 6.38
N SER A 577 5.37 -13.31 5.15
CA SER A 577 6.15 -13.62 3.94
C SER A 577 7.25 -12.58 3.69
N LYS A 578 6.99 -11.31 3.99
CA LYS A 578 7.96 -10.20 3.81
C LYS A 578 9.04 -10.13 4.88
N ILE A 579 8.77 -10.57 6.12
CA ILE A 579 9.80 -10.66 7.18
C ILE A 579 11.00 -11.51 6.74
N ILE A 580 10.76 -12.63 6.04
CA ILE A 580 11.83 -13.51 5.54
C ILE A 580 12.73 -12.73 4.56
N ILE A 581 12.12 -12.01 3.62
CA ILE A 581 12.85 -11.27 2.61
C ILE A 581 13.60 -10.08 3.23
N MET A 582 12.96 -9.36 4.16
CA MET A 582 13.59 -8.27 4.89
C MET A 582 14.79 -8.73 5.71
N THR A 583 14.72 -9.90 6.35
CA THR A 583 15.84 -10.45 7.13
C THR A 583 17.08 -10.66 6.26
N VAL A 584 16.89 -11.18 5.04
CA VAL A 584 17.99 -11.33 4.07
C VAL A 584 18.51 -9.95 3.63
N GLN A 585 17.64 -8.99 3.32
CA GLN A 585 18.03 -7.63 2.93
C GLN A 585 18.84 -6.92 4.03
N ILE A 586 18.38 -7.00 5.29
CA ILE A 586 19.06 -6.41 6.45
C ILE A 586 20.43 -7.05 6.67
N THR A 587 20.50 -8.38 6.56
CA THR A 587 21.77 -9.11 6.70
C THR A 587 22.76 -8.66 5.63
N LEU A 588 22.33 -8.53 4.38
CA LEU A 588 23.17 -8.04 3.28
C LEU A 588 23.63 -6.59 3.50
N LEU A 589 22.74 -5.71 3.96
CA LEU A 589 23.09 -4.31 4.26
C LEU A 589 24.16 -4.20 5.35
N ILE A 590 24.00 -4.93 6.46
CA ILE A 590 24.98 -4.93 7.56
C ILE A 590 26.29 -5.56 7.09
N LEU A 591 26.24 -6.67 6.36
CA LEU A 591 27.45 -7.37 5.88
C LEU A 591 28.27 -6.48 4.94
N ILE A 592 27.63 -5.84 3.96
CA ILE A 592 28.32 -4.99 2.98
C ILE A 592 28.88 -3.74 3.65
N SER A 593 28.11 -3.07 4.50
CA SER A 593 28.60 -1.86 5.19
C SER A 593 29.78 -2.14 6.13
N THR A 594 29.75 -3.26 6.88
CA THR A 594 30.82 -3.59 7.82
C THR A 594 32.05 -4.19 7.12
N LEU A 595 31.89 -5.19 6.24
CA LEU A 595 33.03 -5.88 5.61
C LEU A 595 33.66 -5.14 4.43
N VAL A 596 32.85 -4.48 3.59
CA VAL A 596 33.37 -3.82 2.37
C VAL A 596 33.77 -2.39 2.65
N PHE A 597 33.01 -1.67 3.46
CA PHE A 597 33.20 -0.23 3.71
C PHE A 597 33.76 0.09 5.09
N GLY A 598 33.96 -0.91 5.96
CA GLY A 598 34.59 -0.71 7.27
C GLY A 598 33.76 0.14 8.24
N VAL A 599 32.42 0.15 8.11
CA VAL A 599 31.56 0.90 9.04
C VAL A 599 31.63 0.26 10.42
N ASN A 600 32.09 1.02 11.40
CA ASN A 600 32.32 0.51 12.74
C ASN A 600 31.01 0.41 13.55
N MET A 601 30.55 -0.82 13.72
CA MET A 601 29.40 -1.18 14.55
C MET A 601 29.89 -1.68 15.92
N LYS A 602 30.00 -0.79 16.91
CA LYS A 602 30.46 -1.14 18.27
C LYS A 602 29.42 -1.93 19.07
N GLY A 603 28.13 -1.75 18.76
CA GLY A 603 27.03 -2.42 19.43
C GLY A 603 26.72 -3.83 18.94
N SER A 604 25.71 -4.45 19.54
CA SER A 604 25.23 -5.76 19.11
C SER A 604 24.58 -5.68 17.73
N ILE A 605 25.13 -6.43 16.78
CA ILE A 605 24.58 -6.60 15.42
C ILE A 605 23.12 -7.06 15.47
N PHE A 606 22.76 -7.91 16.43
CA PHE A 606 21.41 -8.41 16.60
C PHE A 606 20.43 -7.28 16.96
N VAL A 607 20.81 -6.38 17.86
CA VAL A 607 19.95 -5.24 18.24
C VAL A 607 19.76 -4.29 17.05
N SER A 608 20.82 -4.00 16.30
CA SER A 608 20.71 -3.19 15.08
C SER A 608 19.82 -3.86 14.03
N ALA A 609 19.96 -5.16 13.80
CA ALA A 609 19.13 -5.92 12.88
C ALA A 609 17.65 -5.92 13.31
N LEU A 610 17.37 -6.06 14.61
CA LEU A 610 16.02 -6.00 15.17
C LEU A 610 15.37 -4.61 14.95
N LEU A 611 16.10 -3.53 15.21
CA LEU A 611 15.61 -2.17 14.98
C LEU A 611 15.34 -1.90 13.49
N LEU A 612 16.21 -2.37 12.60
CA LEU A 612 16.00 -2.28 11.15
C LEU A 612 14.78 -3.10 10.71
N LEU A 613 14.55 -4.27 11.31
CA LEU A 613 13.39 -5.10 11.02
C LEU A 613 12.08 -4.43 11.48
N LEU A 614 12.07 -3.82 12.66
CA LEU A 614 10.95 -3.00 13.13
C LEU A 614 10.71 -1.79 12.22
N GLN A 615 11.79 -1.13 11.76
CA GLN A 615 11.67 -0.02 10.83
C GLN A 615 11.06 -0.45 9.48
N GLY A 616 11.45 -1.61 8.96
CA GLY A 616 10.84 -2.14 7.74
C GLY A 616 9.38 -2.56 7.95
N PHE A 617 9.01 -3.04 9.14
CA PHE A 617 7.60 -3.27 9.48
C PHE A 617 6.78 -1.97 9.47
N CYS A 618 7.35 -0.87 9.98
CA CYS A 618 6.74 0.45 9.87
C CYS A 618 6.59 0.89 8.41
N GLY A 619 7.59 0.63 7.56
CA GLY A 619 7.51 0.92 6.12
C GLY A 619 6.44 0.11 5.40
N MET A 620 6.31 -1.19 5.70
CA MET A 620 5.20 -2.01 5.17
C MET A 620 3.84 -1.46 5.59
N SER A 621 3.71 -1.08 6.86
CA SER A 621 2.46 -0.52 7.41
C SER A 621 2.11 0.81 6.71
N PHE A 622 3.11 1.68 6.48
CA PHE A 622 2.92 2.90 5.71
C PHE A 622 2.53 2.62 4.26
N GLY A 623 3.16 1.64 3.60
CA GLY A 623 2.78 1.21 2.25
C GLY A 623 1.33 0.71 2.15
N LEU A 624 0.85 0.00 3.17
CA LEU A 624 -0.56 -0.40 3.27
C LEU A 624 -1.51 0.80 3.45
N ALA A 625 -1.12 1.79 4.24
CA ALA A 625 -1.89 3.01 4.37
C ALA A 625 -1.95 3.77 3.03
N CYS A 626 -0.83 3.86 2.30
CA CYS A 626 -0.77 4.47 0.98
C CYS A 626 -1.66 3.72 -0.04
N SER A 627 -1.63 2.39 -0.06
CA SER A 627 -2.46 1.59 -0.97
C SER A 627 -3.95 1.70 -0.68
N SER A 628 -4.33 1.99 0.57
CA SER A 628 -5.72 2.24 0.93
C SER A 628 -6.27 3.57 0.42
N LEU A 629 -5.39 4.57 0.25
CA LEU A 629 -5.75 5.92 -0.23
C LEU A 629 -5.69 6.03 -1.75
N ALA A 630 -4.79 5.27 -2.38
CA ALA A 630 -4.60 5.28 -3.82
C ALA A 630 -5.64 4.41 -4.54
N LYS A 631 -6.05 4.87 -5.72
CA LYS A 631 -6.90 4.12 -6.66
C LYS A 631 -6.07 3.42 -7.72
N ASP A 632 -4.96 4.04 -8.11
CA ASP A 632 -4.09 3.57 -9.18
C ASP A 632 -2.65 3.34 -8.71
N GLU A 633 -1.93 2.51 -9.46
CA GLU A 633 -0.52 2.16 -9.21
C GLU A 633 0.38 3.40 -9.24
N THR A 634 0.09 4.34 -10.14
CA THR A 634 0.83 5.60 -10.30
C THR A 634 0.68 6.51 -9.08
N GLU A 635 -0.51 6.57 -8.49
CA GLU A 635 -0.77 7.37 -7.29
C GLU A 635 0.02 6.85 -6.09
N VAL A 636 0.11 5.53 -5.89
CA VAL A 636 0.95 4.94 -4.83
C VAL A 636 2.40 5.32 -5.01
N ILE A 637 2.93 5.21 -6.23
CA ILE A 637 4.33 5.54 -6.55
C ILE A 637 4.59 7.02 -6.25
N GLN A 638 3.69 7.91 -6.64
CA GLN A 638 3.81 9.35 -6.37
C GLN A 638 3.74 9.67 -4.87
N ILE A 639 2.81 9.08 -4.12
CA ILE A 639 2.71 9.25 -2.67
C ILE A 639 3.99 8.73 -1.99
N THR A 640 4.51 7.60 -2.45
CA THR A 640 5.72 6.98 -1.92
C THR A 640 6.93 7.89 -2.15
N ILE A 641 7.19 8.30 -3.39
CA ILE A 641 8.33 9.19 -3.73
C ILE A 641 8.20 10.54 -3.02
N GLY A 642 6.98 11.11 -3.00
CA GLY A 642 6.70 12.39 -2.37
C GLY A 642 6.85 12.39 -0.84
N SER A 643 6.72 11.23 -0.19
CA SER A 643 6.89 11.10 1.27
C SER A 643 8.32 10.74 1.68
N ILE A 644 9.03 9.92 0.91
CA ILE A 644 10.38 9.44 1.27
C ILE A 644 11.38 10.59 1.40
N PHE A 645 11.44 11.49 0.41
CA PHE A 645 12.47 12.52 0.38
C PHE A 645 12.35 13.53 1.55
N PRO A 646 11.14 14.08 1.86
CA PRO A 646 10.95 14.88 3.07
C PRO A 646 11.23 14.12 4.37
N VAL A 647 10.76 12.86 4.49
CA VAL A 647 11.01 12.06 5.70
C VAL A 647 12.51 11.84 5.92
N MET A 648 13.28 11.61 4.86
CA MET A 648 14.74 11.50 4.92
C MET A 648 15.41 12.81 5.37
N LEU A 649 15.01 13.95 4.82
CA LEU A 649 15.57 15.26 5.20
C LEU A 649 15.26 15.63 6.66
N LEU A 650 14.03 15.37 7.11
CA LEU A 650 13.59 15.70 8.46
C LEU A 650 14.17 14.73 9.51
N SER A 651 14.48 13.48 9.15
CA SER A 651 14.89 12.43 10.09
C SER A 651 16.19 12.66 10.90
N GLY A 652 16.94 13.72 10.64
CA GLY A 652 18.23 13.94 11.31
C GLY A 652 19.35 13.01 10.81
N ILE A 653 19.17 12.36 9.65
CA ILE A 653 20.16 11.45 9.04
C ILE A 653 21.22 12.22 8.27
N LEU A 654 20.77 13.16 7.41
CA LEU A 654 21.65 13.97 6.58
C LEU A 654 22.25 15.16 7.34
N TRP A 655 21.43 15.79 8.19
CA TRP A 655 21.82 16.97 8.96
C TRP A 655 21.31 16.84 10.40
N PRO A 656 22.10 17.25 11.42
CA PRO A 656 21.65 17.21 12.81
C PRO A 656 20.37 18.04 13.01
N ILE A 657 19.48 17.54 13.87
CA ILE A 657 18.18 18.18 14.17
C ILE A 657 18.41 19.52 14.91
N GLU A 658 19.54 19.65 15.59
CA GLU A 658 20.03 20.88 16.24
C GLU A 658 20.20 22.05 15.27
N GLY A 659 20.43 21.76 13.98
CA GLY A 659 20.53 22.79 12.96
C GLY A 659 19.19 23.28 12.42
N MET A 660 18.06 22.71 12.86
CA MET A 660 16.73 23.06 12.35
C MET A 660 16.04 24.15 13.19
N PRO A 661 15.21 25.01 12.59
CA PRO A 661 14.35 25.93 13.33
C PRO A 661 13.41 25.20 14.30
N ASP A 662 13.05 25.84 15.42
CA ASP A 662 12.27 25.21 16.51
C ASP A 662 10.92 24.63 16.04
N TRP A 663 10.20 25.34 15.18
CA TRP A 663 8.91 24.88 14.64
C TRP A 663 9.07 23.63 13.78
N LEU A 664 10.17 23.52 13.03
CA LEU A 664 10.46 22.36 12.19
C LEU A 664 10.93 21.18 13.04
N ARG A 665 11.74 21.44 14.08
CA ARG A 665 12.17 20.44 15.06
C ARG A 665 10.98 19.77 15.74
N PHE A 666 9.92 20.52 16.06
CA PHE A 666 8.67 19.96 16.57
C PHE A 666 8.06 18.95 15.58
N ILE A 667 7.94 19.31 14.29
CA ILE A 667 7.41 18.42 13.24
C ILE A 667 8.31 17.19 13.05
N THR A 668 9.62 17.38 13.04
CA THR A 668 10.62 16.32 12.90
C THR A 668 10.49 15.24 13.98
N ASN A 669 10.17 15.61 15.22
CA ASN A 669 9.96 14.64 16.30
C ASN A 669 8.73 13.74 16.07
N PHE A 670 7.77 14.18 15.25
CA PHE A 670 6.65 13.32 14.84
C PHE A 670 6.98 12.41 13.65
N SER A 671 8.11 12.59 12.96
CA SER A 671 8.43 11.71 11.82
C SER A 671 8.77 10.29 12.29
N PRO A 672 8.26 9.24 11.61
CA PRO A 672 8.48 7.85 12.00
C PRO A 672 9.94 7.40 11.90
N LEU A 673 10.78 8.13 11.16
CA LEU A 673 12.18 7.76 10.93
C LEU A 673 13.15 8.43 11.93
N THR A 674 12.79 9.56 12.53
CA THR A 674 13.71 10.40 13.34
C THR A 674 14.30 9.66 14.54
N HIS A 675 13.44 9.27 15.49
CA HIS A 675 13.89 8.60 16.72
C HIS A 675 14.39 7.17 16.46
N SER A 676 13.88 6.52 15.41
CA SER A 676 14.36 5.22 14.96
C SER A 676 15.79 5.28 14.43
N ALA A 677 16.09 6.24 13.56
CA ALA A 677 17.42 6.44 13.01
C ALA A 677 18.44 6.83 14.09
N GLU A 678 18.02 7.66 15.06
CA GLU A 678 18.86 8.00 16.21
C GLU A 678 19.13 6.78 17.12
N ALA A 679 18.13 5.93 17.34
CA ALA A 679 18.32 4.68 18.09
C ALA A 679 19.32 3.75 17.40
N ILE A 680 19.14 3.50 16.09
CA ILE A 680 20.05 2.66 15.30
C ILE A 680 21.46 3.23 15.30
N ARG A 681 21.61 4.55 15.12
CA ARG A 681 22.91 5.24 15.18
C ARG A 681 23.56 5.13 16.56
N SER A 682 22.78 5.27 17.63
CA SER A 682 23.28 5.17 19.00
C SER A 682 23.78 3.76 19.33
N VAL A 683 23.08 2.73 18.87
CA VAL A 683 23.53 1.33 18.99
C VAL A 683 24.82 1.12 18.19
N ALA A 684 24.86 1.59 16.94
CA ALA A 684 26.02 1.43 16.06
C ALA A 684 27.28 2.14 16.59
N SER A 685 27.17 3.42 16.93
CA SER A 685 28.33 4.27 17.28
C SER A 685 28.71 4.21 18.77
N ARG A 686 27.73 4.11 19.68
CA ARG A 686 27.96 4.16 21.14
C ARG A 686 27.89 2.79 21.81
N GLY A 687 27.43 1.75 21.10
CA GLY A 687 27.30 0.40 21.64
C GLY A 687 26.17 0.23 22.66
N TRP A 688 25.18 1.12 22.65
CA TRP A 688 24.08 1.10 23.62
C TRP A 688 23.15 -0.11 23.41
N SER A 689 22.64 -0.64 24.53
CA SER A 689 21.67 -1.75 24.53
C SER A 689 20.22 -1.23 24.49
N LEU A 690 19.26 -2.14 24.33
CA LEU A 690 17.83 -1.82 24.31
C LEU A 690 17.31 -1.15 25.61
N GLY A 691 18.03 -1.28 26.72
CA GLY A 691 17.63 -0.70 28.01
C GLY A 691 17.88 0.80 28.14
N VAL A 692 18.63 1.41 27.20
CA VAL A 692 18.89 2.85 27.21
C VAL A 692 17.69 3.61 26.68
N THR A 693 17.34 4.70 27.36
CA THR A 693 16.13 5.50 27.09
C THR A 693 15.98 5.93 25.64
N THR A 694 17.07 6.34 24.97
CA THR A 694 17.04 6.77 23.57
C THR A 694 16.69 5.62 22.62
N VAL A 695 17.27 4.44 22.83
CA VAL A 695 17.05 3.24 22.00
C VAL A 695 15.64 2.69 22.23
N TRP A 696 15.22 2.65 23.49
CA TRP A 696 13.87 2.24 23.88
C TRP A 696 12.80 3.17 23.31
N PHE A 697 13.03 4.49 23.38
CA PHE A 697 12.11 5.48 22.82
C PHE A 697 11.99 5.35 21.29
N GLY A 698 13.12 5.20 20.58
CA GLY A 698 13.10 4.90 19.15
C GLY A 698 12.30 3.63 18.82
N THR A 699 12.45 2.56 19.60
CA THR A 699 11.70 1.32 19.43
C THR A 699 10.19 1.51 19.59
N ILE A 700 9.75 2.20 20.64
CA ILE A 700 8.33 2.47 20.90
C ILE A 700 7.72 3.33 19.80
N THR A 701 8.42 4.39 19.36
CA THR A 701 7.89 5.29 18.33
C THR A 701 7.60 4.54 17.03
N VAL A 702 8.50 3.64 16.59
CA VAL A 702 8.30 2.80 15.40
C VAL A 702 7.10 1.87 15.55
N ILE A 703 6.93 1.24 16.71
CA ILE A 703 5.77 0.38 16.99
C ILE A 703 4.48 1.20 16.98
N GLY A 704 4.47 2.38 17.60
CA GLY A 704 3.33 3.29 17.64
C GLY A 704 2.91 3.75 16.24
N TRP A 705 3.86 4.15 15.40
CA TRP A 705 3.59 4.51 14.01
C TRP A 705 3.11 3.32 13.18
N SER A 706 3.71 2.14 13.36
CA SER A 706 3.26 0.93 12.68
C SER A 706 1.81 0.60 13.04
N ALA A 707 1.42 0.72 14.32
CA ALA A 707 0.05 0.52 14.76
C ALA A 707 -0.91 1.56 14.16
N LEU A 708 -0.51 2.83 14.13
CA LEU A 708 -1.30 3.91 13.53
C LEU A 708 -1.52 3.71 12.03
N PHE A 709 -0.48 3.36 11.27
CA PHE A 709 -0.62 3.13 9.83
C PHE A 709 -1.49 1.91 9.52
N ASN A 710 -1.36 0.82 10.29
CA ASN A 710 -2.26 -0.33 10.15
C ASN A 710 -3.71 0.02 10.51
N LEU A 711 -3.93 0.86 11.52
CA LEU A 711 -5.27 1.36 11.86
C LEU A 711 -5.87 2.16 10.70
N ILE A 712 -5.10 3.07 10.10
CA ILE A 712 -5.50 3.84 8.92
C ILE A 712 -5.86 2.90 7.78
N ALA A 713 -4.99 1.95 7.44
CA ALA A 713 -5.23 0.98 6.39
C ALA A 713 -6.54 0.19 6.63
N LEU A 714 -6.75 -0.33 7.84
CA LEU A 714 -7.97 -1.08 8.19
C LEU A 714 -9.23 -0.23 8.10
N LEU A 715 -9.18 1.03 8.51
CA LEU A 715 -10.32 1.95 8.41
C LEU A 715 -10.71 2.19 6.95
N PHE A 716 -9.74 2.48 6.08
CA PHE A 716 -10.01 2.74 4.67
C PHE A 716 -10.44 1.48 3.90
N PHE A 717 -9.81 0.32 4.16
CA PHE A 717 -10.26 -0.95 3.56
C PHE A 717 -11.69 -1.33 3.94
N ASN A 718 -12.19 -0.87 5.09
CA ASN A 718 -13.57 -1.09 5.50
C ASN A 718 -14.55 -0.05 4.96
N ILE A 719 -14.10 1.16 4.59
CA ILE A 719 -14.97 2.22 4.03
C ILE A 719 -15.30 1.95 2.56
N ASP A 720 -14.39 1.28 1.84
CA ASP A 720 -14.60 0.87 0.45
C ASP A 720 -15.54 -0.37 0.31
N ASN A 721 -15.94 -0.99 1.42
CA ASN A 721 -16.91 -2.11 1.50
C ASN A 721 -18.28 -1.60 2.00
#